data_AF-A0A956RAR9-F1
#
_entry.id   AF-A0A956RAR9-F1
#
_cell.length_a   1.000
_cell.length_b   1.000
_cell.length_c   1.000
_cell.angle_alpha   90.00
_cell.angle_beta   90.00
_cell.angle_gamma   90.00
#
_symmetry.space_group_name_H-M   'P 1'
#
loop_
_entity.id
_entity.type
_entity.pdbx_description
1 polymer ?
#
loop_
_entity_poly.entity_id
_entity_poly.type
_entity_poly.pdbx_seq_one_letter_code
_entity_poly.pdbx_strand_id
1 'polypeptide(L)'
;FREPLGVLVDSIEREANLSSLGRIIVRTRLVSALATRLRVEDLLRRHPEILEIELGPVLVIAGLQRTGTTLLHRLLAADPRTRAVLSWEALAPVPVPGETPGPHGWPAARVRRARRAQRALEYLSPEFFAIHPVEYDQPEEDVLLLDMSFMSQSPEATLWVPTYARWLETRDHTPAYAYLRRLMQLLSWQRPAQRWVLKSPHHMEHLDVVLRVFPGATVIQTHRDPSRTMPSFCSMVCHGAGIFSDTVDARALSEHWVRKVRRMVQRSLDVRATHGDSSFVDVLYEDLLADPIAQLRRIYQRAGLRFDDQAERAARELGRRQVRHRYGRHRYRLEDFGLSEDRIERELGAYRQRHGIPREPRDDAEPPAHDGRRDGHHGGGPGGVGHDGPVRALMTGVIDLLRRKDTLRPMGDHERLDGKTALVTGANSGLGRAVAIDLARRGAHVLMACRGGHPEAGQEVARASGSDRVEMLRVDLADLRSVDALGSTLRDRGRPLDIAIFNAGLMPARSRRSPQGFEVMFAVHFLSSFVLVRRMLADGILRPSTTSGERPRIVFVSSQTHRSAPPIDFDHFGAYTPYGLRGGLAAYGASKNHLTTYATELSRRLNPGPVVRVGVHALCPGPVATNIARSAPAWAAPALRGLMQRVFRSPEEAAKAVVLLAAGRAMEGRTGVYLHMLRETQASERARDPDQGRRLWAATEALLERCARAES
;
A
#
# COMPACT_ATOMS: atom_id res chain seq x y z
N PHE A 1 24.97 8.86 10.98
CA PHE A 1 23.66 8.19 10.76
C PHE A 1 22.73 8.26 11.97
N ARG A 2 23.20 8.16 13.23
CA ARG A 2 22.32 8.21 14.42
C ARG A 2 21.66 9.58 14.62
N GLU A 3 22.44 10.66 14.64
CA GLU A 3 21.92 12.03 14.73
C GLU A 3 20.91 12.35 13.61
N PRO A 4 21.22 12.19 12.31
CA PRO A 4 20.25 12.46 11.26
C PRO A 4 18.97 11.61 11.38
N LEU A 5 19.09 10.35 11.81
CA LEU A 5 17.93 9.51 12.07
C LEU A 5 17.08 10.06 13.23
N GLY A 6 17.71 10.52 14.31
CA GLY A 6 17.00 11.11 15.45
C GLY A 6 16.20 12.34 15.04
N VAL A 7 16.85 13.29 14.36
CA VAL A 7 16.19 14.51 13.85
C VAL A 7 15.07 14.18 12.88
N LEU A 8 15.29 13.22 11.97
CA LEU A 8 14.26 12.78 11.03
C LEU A 8 13.05 12.18 11.76
N VAL A 9 13.28 11.28 12.73
CA VAL A 9 12.21 10.67 13.51
C VAL A 9 11.46 11.73 14.31
N ASP A 10 12.15 12.67 14.94
CA ASP A 10 11.53 13.75 15.72
C ASP A 10 10.64 14.63 14.84
N SER A 11 11.12 15.03 13.65
CA SER A 11 10.33 15.81 12.69
C SER A 11 9.14 14.99 12.15
N ILE A 12 9.32 13.69 11.87
CA ILE A 12 8.21 12.80 11.48
C ILE A 12 7.12 12.74 12.55
N GLU A 13 7.52 12.54 13.81
CA GLU A 13 6.59 12.33 14.92
C GLU A 13 5.81 13.60 15.27
N ARG A 14 6.41 14.78 15.08
CA ARG A 14 5.80 16.07 15.43
C ARG A 14 5.06 16.75 14.29
N GLU A 15 5.54 16.59 13.05
CA GLU A 15 5.15 17.46 11.94
C GLU A 15 4.49 16.69 10.80
N ALA A 16 4.90 15.45 10.51
CA ALA A 16 4.51 14.77 9.26
C ALA A 16 3.03 14.36 9.16
N ASN A 17 2.26 14.48 10.25
CA ASN A 17 0.84 14.10 10.35
C ASN A 17 0.53 12.77 9.65
N LEU A 18 1.34 11.75 9.96
CA LEU A 18 1.25 10.46 9.30
C LEU A 18 -0.09 9.79 9.61
N SER A 19 -0.74 9.29 8.55
CA SER A 19 -1.82 8.33 8.71
C SER A 19 -1.31 7.07 9.42
N SER A 20 -2.22 6.27 9.99
CA SER A 20 -1.83 4.98 10.58
C SER A 20 -1.07 4.08 9.59
N LEU A 21 -1.39 4.18 8.30
CA LEU A 21 -0.69 3.46 7.23
C LEU A 21 0.69 4.08 6.97
N GLY A 22 0.78 5.40 6.83
CA GLY A 22 2.04 6.12 6.64
C GLY A 22 3.03 5.85 7.76
N ARG A 23 2.59 5.87 9.02
CA ARG A 23 3.41 5.54 10.19
C ARG A 23 4.02 4.14 10.09
N ILE A 24 3.25 3.17 9.59
CA ILE A 24 3.73 1.80 9.37
C ILE A 24 4.75 1.76 8.22
N ILE A 25 4.46 2.41 7.09
CA ILE A 25 5.35 2.40 5.93
C ILE A 25 6.68 3.08 6.27
N VAL A 26 6.63 4.27 6.86
CA VAL A 26 7.80 5.06 7.26
C VAL A 26 8.64 4.28 8.27
N ARG A 27 8.03 3.72 9.33
CA ARG A 27 8.75 2.86 10.28
C ARG A 27 9.40 1.65 9.59
N THR A 28 8.70 1.00 8.67
CA THR A 28 9.22 -0.16 7.94
C THR A 28 10.39 0.23 7.04
N ARG A 29 10.33 1.38 6.38
CA ARG A 29 11.42 1.95 5.57
C ARG A 29 12.64 2.23 6.44
N LEU A 30 12.48 2.93 7.56
CA LEU A 30 13.58 3.25 8.49
C LEU A 30 14.25 1.99 9.04
N VAL A 31 13.46 1.02 9.52
CA VAL A 31 13.99 -0.26 10.02
C VAL A 31 14.66 -1.07 8.90
N SER A 32 14.11 -1.05 7.69
CA SER A 32 14.72 -1.74 6.54
C SER A 32 16.04 -1.10 6.15
N ALA A 33 16.13 0.24 6.14
CA ALA A 33 17.37 0.96 5.89
C ALA A 33 18.44 0.63 6.94
N LEU A 34 18.07 0.58 8.22
CA LEU A 34 18.97 0.15 9.31
C LEU A 34 19.41 -1.31 9.15
N ALA A 35 18.49 -2.23 8.84
CA ALA A 35 18.81 -3.63 8.62
C ALA A 35 19.73 -3.84 7.40
N THR A 36 19.49 -3.10 6.32
CA THR A 36 20.37 -3.09 5.14
C THR A 36 21.74 -2.54 5.51
N ARG A 37 21.81 -1.43 6.27
CA ARG A 37 23.07 -0.89 6.77
C ARG A 37 23.85 -1.91 7.59
N LEU A 38 23.22 -2.63 8.51
CA LEU A 38 23.87 -3.70 9.27
C LEU A 38 24.46 -4.79 8.36
N ARG A 39 23.75 -5.17 7.30
CA ARG A 39 24.23 -6.15 6.33
C ARG A 39 25.39 -5.63 5.48
N VAL A 40 25.38 -4.34 5.14
CA VAL A 40 26.49 -3.69 4.42
C VAL A 40 27.74 -3.69 5.30
N GLU A 41 27.63 -3.24 6.55
CA GLU A 41 28.76 -3.21 7.48
C GLU A 41 29.30 -4.62 7.78
N ASP A 42 28.43 -5.62 7.89
CA ASP A 42 28.83 -7.02 8.02
C ASP A 42 29.57 -7.55 6.78
N LEU A 43 29.04 -7.29 5.58
CA LEU A 43 29.68 -7.71 4.33
C LEU A 43 31.06 -7.07 4.17
N LEU A 44 31.17 -5.76 4.40
CA LEU A 44 32.43 -5.02 4.27
C LEU A 44 33.46 -5.47 5.32
N ARG A 45 33.04 -5.93 6.50
CA ARG A 45 33.95 -6.52 7.49
C ARG A 45 34.51 -7.86 7.02
N ARG A 46 33.68 -8.67 6.36
CA ARG A 46 34.08 -9.99 5.82
C ARG A 46 34.87 -9.89 4.51
N HIS A 47 34.66 -8.80 3.77
CA HIS A 47 35.28 -8.53 2.47
C HIS A 47 35.86 -7.10 2.44
N PRO A 48 36.93 -6.83 3.20
CA PRO A 48 37.55 -5.50 3.24
C PRO A 48 38.10 -5.06 1.87
N GLU A 49 38.46 -6.00 0.99
CA GLU A 49 38.93 -5.76 -0.38
C GLU A 49 37.92 -4.96 -1.22
N ILE A 50 36.64 -4.98 -0.85
CA ILE A 50 35.61 -4.14 -1.50
C ILE A 50 35.99 -2.66 -1.44
N LEU A 51 36.53 -2.21 -0.31
CA LEU A 51 36.84 -0.79 -0.08
C LEU A 51 38.06 -0.30 -0.89
N GLU A 52 38.84 -1.22 -1.46
CA GLU A 52 40.00 -0.93 -2.30
C GLU A 52 39.61 -0.72 -3.78
N ILE A 53 38.37 -1.06 -4.15
CA ILE A 53 37.89 -0.92 -5.54
C ILE A 53 37.87 0.55 -5.95
N GLU A 54 38.57 0.86 -7.04
CA GLU A 54 38.47 2.14 -7.73
C GLU A 54 37.22 2.19 -8.63
N LEU A 55 36.45 3.26 -8.53
CA LEU A 55 35.15 3.39 -9.23
C LEU A 55 35.28 3.87 -10.69
N GLY A 56 36.50 4.21 -11.13
CA GLY A 56 36.72 4.88 -12.41
C GLY A 56 36.05 6.27 -12.49
N PRO A 57 35.90 6.83 -13.70
CA PRO A 57 35.23 8.12 -13.91
C PRO A 57 33.77 8.10 -13.43
N VAL A 58 33.33 9.21 -12.82
CA VAL A 58 31.95 9.37 -12.31
C VAL A 58 31.27 10.52 -13.05
N LEU A 59 30.18 10.21 -13.74
CA LEU A 59 29.25 11.17 -14.33
C LEU A 59 28.14 11.44 -13.32
N VAL A 60 27.80 12.70 -13.07
CA VAL A 60 26.78 13.07 -12.08
C VAL A 60 25.73 13.95 -12.72
N ILE A 61 24.52 13.42 -12.94
CA ILE A 61 23.39 14.21 -13.40
C ILE A 61 22.79 14.95 -12.20
N ALA A 62 22.90 16.27 -12.20
CA ALA A 62 22.40 17.14 -11.15
C ALA A 62 21.49 18.21 -11.77
N GLY A 63 20.18 18.05 -11.69
CA GLY A 63 19.24 19.01 -12.26
C GLY A 63 17.92 19.02 -11.50
N LEU A 64 17.12 20.06 -11.75
CA LEU A 64 15.78 20.14 -11.18
C LEU A 64 14.91 19.00 -11.72
N GLN A 65 13.87 18.65 -10.98
CA GLN A 65 12.91 17.64 -11.41
C GLN A 65 12.26 18.05 -12.74
N ARG A 66 11.86 17.05 -13.54
CA ARG A 66 11.15 17.26 -14.83
C ARG A 66 11.97 17.96 -15.94
N THR A 67 13.30 17.99 -15.83
CA THR A 67 14.24 18.56 -16.83
C THR A 67 14.82 17.52 -17.80
N GLY A 68 14.28 16.30 -17.85
CA GLY A 68 14.77 15.23 -18.72
C GLY A 68 15.89 14.36 -18.12
N THR A 69 16.21 14.53 -16.83
CA THR A 69 17.21 13.73 -16.11
C THR A 69 17.03 12.22 -16.26
N THR A 70 15.80 11.71 -16.24
CA THR A 70 15.51 10.27 -16.41
C THR A 70 15.89 9.76 -17.80
N LEU A 71 15.56 10.50 -18.86
CA LEU A 71 15.92 10.13 -20.23
C LEU A 71 17.45 10.10 -20.37
N LEU A 72 18.12 11.17 -19.93
CA LEU A 72 19.57 11.27 -19.99
C LEU A 72 20.28 10.18 -19.18
N HIS A 73 19.77 9.88 -17.97
CA HIS A 73 20.31 8.82 -17.12
C HIS A 73 20.26 7.46 -17.81
N ARG A 74 19.13 7.13 -18.42
CA ARG A 74 18.96 5.87 -19.14
C ARG A 74 19.85 5.81 -20.39
N LEU A 75 19.99 6.91 -21.13
CA LEU A 75 20.87 7.00 -22.30
C LEU A 75 22.35 6.80 -21.95
N LEU A 76 22.83 7.42 -20.86
CA LEU A 76 24.21 7.24 -20.40
C LEU A 76 24.45 5.81 -19.88
N ALA A 77 23.48 5.25 -19.16
CA ALA A 77 23.53 3.88 -18.65
C ALA A 77 23.35 2.80 -19.75
N ALA A 78 23.03 3.19 -20.99
CA ALA A 78 22.95 2.26 -22.11
C ALA A 78 24.34 1.81 -22.58
N ASP A 79 25.40 2.61 -22.38
CA ASP A 79 26.77 2.17 -22.65
C ASP A 79 27.12 1.02 -21.71
N PRO A 80 27.46 -0.19 -22.21
CA PRO A 80 27.73 -1.36 -21.38
C PRO A 80 28.95 -1.21 -20.46
N ARG A 81 29.80 -0.19 -20.67
CA ARG A 81 30.93 0.16 -19.79
C ARG A 81 30.50 1.03 -18.61
N THR A 82 29.35 1.69 -18.74
CA THR A 82 28.79 2.63 -17.75
C THR A 82 27.76 1.92 -16.90
N ARG A 83 27.88 2.08 -15.58
CA ARG A 83 26.90 1.55 -14.65
C ARG A 83 26.09 2.66 -13.99
N ALA A 84 24.79 2.42 -13.90
CA ALA A 84 23.89 3.11 -13.00
C ALA A 84 23.44 2.16 -11.88
N VAL A 85 23.01 2.72 -10.76
CA VAL A 85 22.31 1.94 -9.73
C VAL A 85 21.00 1.45 -10.32
N LEU A 86 20.75 0.14 -10.32
CA LEU A 86 19.45 -0.40 -10.73
C LEU A 86 18.46 -0.38 -9.56
N SER A 87 17.16 -0.26 -9.84
CA SER A 87 16.13 -0.22 -8.79
C SER A 87 16.21 -1.39 -7.79
N TRP A 88 16.48 -2.61 -8.27
CA TRP A 88 16.65 -3.77 -7.38
C TRP A 88 17.93 -3.69 -6.53
N GLU A 89 18.99 -3.05 -7.02
CA GLU A 89 20.24 -2.81 -6.29
C GLU A 89 20.03 -1.75 -5.20
N ALA A 90 19.33 -0.66 -5.52
CA ALA A 90 18.96 0.36 -4.55
C ALA A 90 18.11 -0.20 -3.40
N LEU A 91 17.12 -1.06 -3.71
CA LEU A 91 16.25 -1.69 -2.71
C LEU A 91 16.95 -2.74 -1.85
N ALA A 92 17.97 -3.41 -2.38
CA ALA A 92 18.68 -4.48 -1.71
C ALA A 92 20.13 -4.58 -2.21
N PRO A 93 21.04 -3.70 -1.75
CA PRO A 93 22.40 -3.62 -2.27
C PRO A 93 23.26 -4.83 -1.90
N VAL A 94 22.94 -5.52 -0.80
CA VAL A 94 23.69 -6.68 -0.29
C VAL A 94 23.13 -7.99 -0.85
N PRO A 95 23.97 -8.92 -1.35
CA PRO A 95 23.56 -10.27 -1.74
C PRO A 95 22.85 -11.02 -0.59
N VAL A 96 21.88 -11.87 -0.92
CA VAL A 96 21.25 -12.76 0.09
C VAL A 96 22.05 -14.07 0.22
N PRO A 97 21.94 -14.82 1.34
CA PRO A 97 22.61 -16.11 1.48
C PRO A 97 22.30 -17.06 0.31
N GLY A 98 23.34 -17.70 -0.23
CA GLY A 98 23.24 -18.59 -1.40
C GLY A 98 23.24 -17.86 -2.76
N GLU A 99 23.36 -16.53 -2.77
CA GLU A 99 23.53 -15.76 -3.99
C GLU A 99 25.02 -15.52 -4.24
N THR A 100 25.55 -16.08 -5.33
CA THR A 100 26.93 -15.84 -5.75
C THR A 100 27.00 -14.55 -6.59
N PRO A 101 27.76 -13.53 -6.17
CA PRO A 101 28.02 -12.37 -6.99
C PRO A 101 28.74 -12.78 -8.29
N GLY A 102 28.47 -12.10 -9.40
CA GLY A 102 29.13 -12.42 -10.67
C GLY A 102 28.71 -11.50 -11.82
N PRO A 103 29.58 -11.34 -12.84
CA PRO A 103 29.40 -10.37 -13.91
C PRO A 103 28.21 -10.66 -14.84
N HIS A 104 27.73 -11.92 -14.87
CA HIS A 104 26.72 -12.38 -15.83
C HIS A 104 25.41 -12.87 -15.17
N GLY A 105 25.29 -12.80 -13.84
CA GLY A 105 24.13 -13.30 -13.11
C GLY A 105 23.13 -12.21 -12.72
N TRP A 106 21.87 -12.34 -13.13
CA TRP A 106 20.78 -11.59 -12.50
C TRP A 106 20.40 -12.27 -11.18
N PRO A 107 20.51 -11.59 -10.03
CA PRO A 107 20.24 -12.23 -8.75
C PRO A 107 18.74 -12.49 -8.58
N ALA A 108 18.33 -13.72 -8.87
CA ALA A 108 16.93 -14.07 -9.05
C ALA A 108 16.07 -13.74 -7.82
N ALA A 109 16.60 -13.87 -6.60
CA ALA A 109 15.88 -13.54 -5.38
C ALA A 109 15.61 -12.03 -5.23
N ARG A 110 16.64 -11.19 -5.36
CA ARG A 110 16.51 -9.73 -5.25
C ARG A 110 15.70 -9.13 -6.40
N VAL A 111 15.90 -9.63 -7.61
CA VAL A 111 15.13 -9.22 -8.81
C VAL A 111 13.66 -9.60 -8.67
N ARG A 112 13.33 -10.82 -8.21
CA ARG A 112 11.94 -11.21 -7.92
C ARG A 112 11.30 -10.31 -6.87
N ARG A 113 12.05 -9.93 -5.83
CA ARG A 113 11.57 -9.00 -4.79
C ARG A 113 11.25 -7.64 -5.38
N ALA A 114 12.15 -7.06 -6.18
CA ALA A 114 11.93 -5.77 -6.83
C ALA A 114 10.76 -5.81 -7.82
N ARG A 115 10.64 -6.88 -8.63
CA ARG A 115 9.47 -7.10 -9.52
C ARG A 115 8.15 -7.11 -8.76
N ARG A 116 8.10 -7.76 -7.59
CA ARG A 116 6.91 -7.78 -6.73
C ARG A 116 6.60 -6.40 -6.16
N ALA A 117 7.63 -5.66 -5.73
CA ALA A 117 7.47 -4.30 -5.21
C ALA A 117 6.94 -3.33 -6.28
N GLN A 118 7.48 -3.40 -7.51
CA GLN A 118 6.95 -2.63 -8.64
C GLN A 118 5.48 -2.93 -8.90
N ARG A 119 5.10 -4.20 -9.06
CA ARG A 119 3.69 -4.57 -9.35
C ARG A 119 2.74 -4.14 -8.23
N ALA A 120 3.22 -4.19 -6.98
CA ALA A 120 2.46 -3.65 -5.86
C ALA A 120 2.29 -2.14 -6.06
N LEU A 121 3.35 -1.36 -6.24
CA LEU A 121 3.25 0.09 -6.41
C LEU A 121 2.35 0.50 -7.60
N GLU A 122 2.49 -0.16 -8.74
CA GLU A 122 1.66 0.04 -9.94
C GLU A 122 0.17 -0.18 -9.66
N TYR A 123 -0.17 -1.22 -8.88
CA TYR A 123 -1.56 -1.48 -8.51
C TYR A 123 -2.14 -0.44 -7.54
N LEU A 124 -1.30 0.11 -6.67
CA LEU A 124 -1.72 0.92 -5.52
C LEU A 124 -1.80 2.39 -5.82
N SER A 125 -0.88 2.87 -6.63
CA SER A 125 -0.86 4.26 -7.01
C SER A 125 -0.62 4.30 -8.51
N PRO A 126 -1.61 3.87 -9.31
CA PRO A 126 -1.50 3.89 -10.76
C PRO A 126 -1.26 5.32 -11.28
N GLU A 127 -1.81 6.33 -10.61
CA GLU A 127 -1.59 7.75 -10.90
C GLU A 127 -0.14 8.19 -10.59
N PHE A 128 0.41 7.83 -9.42
CA PHE A 128 1.83 8.10 -9.12
C PHE A 128 2.76 7.32 -10.06
N PHE A 129 2.47 6.05 -10.35
CA PHE A 129 3.26 5.24 -11.26
C PHE A 129 3.22 5.77 -12.70
N ALA A 130 2.10 6.38 -13.11
CA ALA A 130 2.03 7.10 -14.37
C ALA A 130 2.91 8.36 -14.38
N ILE A 131 3.05 9.04 -13.24
CA ILE A 131 3.88 10.26 -13.14
C ILE A 131 5.39 9.92 -12.99
N HIS A 132 5.70 8.85 -12.26
CA HIS A 132 7.05 8.36 -11.94
C HIS A 132 7.13 6.82 -12.02
N PRO A 133 7.29 6.24 -13.22
CA PRO A 133 7.39 4.80 -13.38
C PRO A 133 8.68 4.27 -12.72
N VAL A 134 8.52 3.40 -11.73
CA VAL A 134 9.62 2.68 -11.07
C VAL A 134 9.70 1.28 -11.64
N GLU A 135 10.62 1.07 -12.58
CA GLU A 135 10.85 -0.23 -13.19
C GLU A 135 11.96 -0.98 -12.44
N TYR A 136 11.73 -2.24 -12.10
CA TYR A 136 12.56 -3.03 -11.19
C TYR A 136 14.00 -3.23 -11.67
N ASP A 137 14.24 -3.13 -12.99
CA ASP A 137 15.52 -3.38 -13.65
C ASP A 137 16.11 -2.15 -14.34
N GLN A 138 15.48 -0.98 -14.22
CA GLN A 138 15.96 0.24 -14.85
C GLN A 138 16.90 1.03 -13.92
N PRO A 139 17.73 1.93 -14.50
CA PRO A 139 18.50 2.92 -13.74
C PRO A 139 17.62 3.77 -12.82
N GLU A 140 18.00 3.88 -11.55
CA GLU A 140 17.27 4.56 -10.48
C GLU A 140 18.11 5.66 -9.82
N GLU A 141 17.46 6.59 -9.08
CA GLU A 141 18.18 7.60 -8.28
C GLU A 141 19.07 7.00 -7.20
N ASP A 142 20.33 7.45 -7.15
CA ASP A 142 21.28 7.09 -6.09
C ASP A 142 20.90 7.71 -4.73
N VAL A 143 19.93 8.62 -4.70
CA VAL A 143 19.33 9.13 -3.45
C VAL A 143 18.79 8.00 -2.57
N LEU A 144 18.35 6.88 -3.17
CA LEU A 144 17.91 5.70 -2.43
C LEU A 144 19.06 5.00 -1.70
N LEU A 145 20.30 5.13 -2.18
CA LEU A 145 21.48 4.70 -1.45
C LEU A 145 21.87 5.72 -0.36
N LEU A 146 21.76 7.02 -0.65
CA LEU A 146 21.98 8.09 0.34
C LEU A 146 21.02 8.00 1.53
N ASP A 147 19.80 7.53 1.33
CA ASP A 147 18.81 7.27 2.40
C ASP A 147 19.36 6.38 3.53
N MET A 148 20.33 5.50 3.25
CA MET A 148 20.96 4.65 4.28
C MET A 148 21.90 5.41 5.24
N SER A 149 22.20 6.68 4.93
CA SER A 149 22.87 7.60 5.85
C SER A 149 21.88 8.42 6.70
N PHE A 150 20.60 8.41 6.32
CA PHE A 150 19.52 9.30 6.81
C PHE A 150 19.77 10.78 6.53
N MET A 151 20.65 11.10 5.57
CA MET A 151 20.94 12.45 5.11
C MET A 151 20.63 12.58 3.62
N SER A 152 19.35 12.68 3.30
CA SER A 152 18.85 12.82 1.93
C SER A 152 17.58 13.68 1.89
N GLN A 153 17.24 14.18 0.71
CA GLN A 153 15.99 14.92 0.46
C GLN A 153 14.78 13.99 0.29
N SER A 154 14.96 12.67 0.22
CA SER A 154 13.85 11.74 -0.02
C SER A 154 12.71 11.84 1.01
N PRO A 155 12.98 12.04 2.32
CA PRO A 155 11.92 12.24 3.30
C PRO A 155 11.10 13.51 3.05
N GLU A 156 11.73 14.67 2.80
CA GLU A 156 11.00 15.93 2.53
C GLU A 156 10.27 15.94 1.18
N ALA A 157 10.65 15.06 0.25
CA ALA A 157 9.94 14.86 -1.02
C ALA A 157 8.69 13.99 -0.88
N THR A 158 8.56 13.27 0.24
CA THR A 158 7.48 12.31 0.46
C THR A 158 6.68 12.56 1.73
N LEU A 159 7.15 13.41 2.65
CA LEU A 159 6.56 13.71 3.94
C LEU A 159 6.68 15.21 4.25
N TRP A 160 5.78 15.73 5.10
CA TRP A 160 5.94 17.07 5.67
C TRP A 160 6.90 17.04 6.88
N VAL A 161 8.21 17.22 6.62
CA VAL A 161 9.26 17.18 7.65
C VAL A 161 10.16 18.43 7.62
N PRO A 162 9.57 19.64 7.77
CA PRO A 162 10.29 20.89 7.60
C PRO A 162 11.46 21.07 8.57
N THR A 163 11.36 20.60 9.83
CA THR A 163 12.47 20.68 10.79
C THR A 163 13.68 19.87 10.34
N TYR A 164 13.46 18.62 9.89
CA TYR A 164 14.53 17.80 9.33
C TYR A 164 15.12 18.44 8.07
N ALA A 165 14.29 18.96 7.16
CA ALA A 165 14.76 19.61 5.94
C ALA A 165 15.66 20.83 6.23
N ARG A 166 15.27 21.69 7.19
CA ARG A 166 16.07 22.85 7.60
C ARG A 166 17.35 22.45 8.32
N TRP A 167 17.29 21.43 9.17
CA TRP A 167 18.50 20.88 9.78
C TRP A 167 19.46 20.41 8.70
N LEU A 168 18.99 19.59 7.75
CA LEU A 168 19.76 19.01 6.65
C LEU A 168 20.49 20.08 5.83
N GLU A 169 19.82 21.20 5.53
CA GLU A 169 20.38 22.32 4.78
C GLU A 169 21.69 22.89 5.37
N THR A 170 21.91 22.72 6.67
CA THR A 170 23.06 23.31 7.39
C THR A 170 24.15 22.31 7.73
N ARG A 171 24.02 21.03 7.32
CA ARG A 171 24.97 19.98 7.67
C ARG A 171 26.00 19.74 6.58
N ASP A 172 27.17 19.23 6.97
CA ASP A 172 28.14 18.67 6.03
C ASP A 172 27.66 17.29 5.54
N HIS A 173 27.47 17.15 4.23
CA HIS A 173 27.02 15.91 3.59
C HIS A 173 28.17 14.96 3.24
N THR A 174 29.43 15.34 3.49
CA THR A 174 30.61 14.49 3.21
C THR A 174 30.46 13.06 3.74
N PRO A 175 30.00 12.82 5.00
CA PRO A 175 29.80 11.46 5.50
C PRO A 175 28.74 10.64 4.72
N ALA A 176 27.71 11.29 4.19
CA ALA A 176 26.67 10.65 3.40
C ALA A 176 27.20 10.21 2.03
N TYR A 177 27.94 11.09 1.35
CA TYR A 177 28.58 10.79 0.06
C TYR A 177 29.74 9.79 0.20
N ALA A 178 30.51 9.84 1.29
CA ALA A 178 31.51 8.81 1.58
C ALA A 178 30.86 7.42 1.76
N TYR A 179 29.69 7.36 2.40
CA TYR A 179 28.93 6.11 2.50
C TYR A 179 28.35 5.67 1.15
N LEU A 180 27.88 6.61 0.32
CA LEU A 180 27.48 6.33 -1.06
C LEU A 180 28.64 5.69 -1.86
N ARG A 181 29.86 6.25 -1.76
CA ARG A 181 31.07 5.68 -2.39
C ARG A 181 31.30 4.22 -1.95
N ARG A 182 31.21 3.92 -0.65
CA ARG A 182 31.33 2.54 -0.12
C ARG A 182 30.28 1.59 -0.70
N LEU A 183 29.05 2.06 -0.88
CA LEU A 183 27.98 1.28 -1.50
C LEU A 183 28.21 1.06 -2.99
N MET A 184 28.71 2.06 -3.71
CA MET A 184 29.11 1.91 -5.11
C MET A 184 30.23 0.88 -5.24
N GLN A 185 31.23 0.90 -4.36
CA GLN A 185 32.30 -0.10 -4.33
C GLN A 185 31.76 -1.52 -4.09
N LEU A 186 30.86 -1.67 -3.11
CA LEU A 186 30.14 -2.92 -2.83
C LEU A 186 29.33 -3.42 -4.03
N LEU A 187 28.69 -2.51 -4.76
CA LEU A 187 27.97 -2.85 -5.97
C LEU A 187 28.95 -3.24 -7.08
N SER A 188 30.06 -2.52 -7.26
CA SER A 188 31.13 -2.81 -8.23
C SER A 188 31.77 -4.17 -8.00
N TRP A 189 31.98 -4.55 -6.73
CA TRP A 189 32.46 -5.88 -6.36
C TRP A 189 31.53 -7.00 -6.87
N GLN A 190 30.21 -6.78 -6.81
CA GLN A 190 29.25 -7.77 -7.30
C GLN A 190 29.16 -7.82 -8.83
N ARG A 191 29.28 -6.65 -9.47
CA ARG A 191 29.18 -6.46 -10.92
C ARG A 191 30.14 -5.34 -11.33
N PRO A 192 31.33 -5.67 -11.87
CA PRO A 192 32.31 -4.66 -12.23
C PRO A 192 31.77 -3.61 -13.19
N ALA A 193 32.28 -2.39 -13.09
CA ALA A 193 31.96 -1.27 -13.97
C ALA A 193 33.27 -0.54 -14.33
N GLN A 194 33.36 0.00 -15.54
CA GLN A 194 34.50 0.86 -15.91
C GLN A 194 34.28 2.31 -15.49
N ARG A 195 33.02 2.72 -15.33
CA ARG A 195 32.61 4.07 -14.92
C ARG A 195 31.20 4.05 -14.35
N TRP A 196 30.85 5.10 -13.62
CA TRP A 196 29.52 5.27 -13.02
C TRP A 196 28.78 6.48 -13.58
N VAL A 197 27.45 6.37 -13.63
CA VAL A 197 26.55 7.51 -13.73
C VAL A 197 25.65 7.55 -12.50
N LEU A 198 25.66 8.68 -11.80
CA LEU A 198 24.79 9.02 -10.69
C LEU A 198 23.74 10.02 -11.18
N LYS A 199 22.57 10.02 -10.54
CA LYS A 199 21.49 10.95 -10.86
C LYS A 199 20.61 11.14 -9.64
N SER A 200 20.58 12.37 -9.15
CA SER A 200 19.54 12.84 -8.22
C SER A 200 19.50 14.37 -8.20
N PRO A 201 18.31 14.98 -8.05
CA PRO A 201 18.20 16.40 -7.71
C PRO A 201 18.96 16.76 -6.42
N HIS A 202 19.17 15.80 -5.52
CA HIS A 202 19.92 15.99 -4.27
C HIS A 202 21.32 16.58 -4.48
N HIS A 203 21.98 16.23 -5.59
CA HIS A 203 23.32 16.72 -5.90
C HIS A 203 23.38 18.24 -6.05
N MET A 204 22.30 18.91 -6.47
CA MET A 204 22.26 20.36 -6.69
C MET A 204 22.65 21.17 -5.45
N GLU A 205 22.33 20.70 -4.24
CA GLU A 205 22.71 21.39 -2.99
C GLU A 205 24.16 21.12 -2.54
N HIS A 206 24.78 20.08 -3.08
CA HIS A 206 25.98 19.45 -2.53
C HIS A 206 27.04 19.17 -3.61
N LEU A 207 27.08 19.97 -4.69
CA LEU A 207 28.03 19.80 -5.78
C LEU A 207 29.49 19.91 -5.32
N ASP A 208 29.77 20.77 -4.34
CA ASP A 208 31.07 20.87 -3.66
C ASP A 208 31.48 19.56 -2.99
N VAL A 209 30.53 18.90 -2.31
CA VAL A 209 30.75 17.60 -1.67
C VAL A 209 30.93 16.49 -2.71
N VAL A 210 30.14 16.51 -3.78
CA VAL A 210 30.26 15.57 -4.90
C VAL A 210 31.68 15.63 -5.48
N LEU A 211 32.16 16.83 -5.83
CA LEU A 211 33.48 17.03 -6.43
C LEU A 211 34.62 16.65 -5.47
N ARG A 212 34.40 16.81 -4.15
CA ARG A 212 35.36 16.39 -3.12
C ARG A 212 35.43 14.87 -2.96
N VAL A 213 34.29 14.18 -2.93
CA VAL A 213 34.21 12.71 -2.71
C VAL A 213 34.50 11.91 -3.98
N PHE A 214 34.20 12.48 -5.15
CA PHE A 214 34.49 11.94 -6.46
C PHE A 214 35.37 12.92 -7.25
N PRO A 215 36.68 13.00 -6.93
CA PRO A 215 37.60 13.84 -7.69
C PRO A 215 37.57 13.50 -9.18
N GLY A 216 37.52 14.51 -10.03
CA GLY A 216 37.41 14.34 -11.48
C GLY A 216 36.00 14.00 -11.99
N ALA A 217 34.97 14.02 -11.13
CA ALA A 217 33.59 13.84 -11.58
C ALA A 217 33.18 14.92 -12.60
N THR A 218 32.43 14.50 -13.62
CA THR A 218 31.79 15.42 -14.58
C THR A 218 30.34 15.61 -14.18
N VAL A 219 29.99 16.84 -13.82
CA VAL A 219 28.63 17.22 -13.44
C VAL A 219 27.85 17.62 -14.69
N ILE A 220 26.72 16.96 -14.92
CA ILE A 220 25.83 17.21 -16.03
C ILE A 220 24.57 17.87 -15.48
N GLN A 221 24.44 19.17 -15.71
CA GLN A 221 23.31 19.94 -15.22
C GLN A 221 22.25 20.05 -16.29
N THR A 222 21.04 19.55 -15.99
CA THR A 222 19.91 19.60 -16.91
C THR A 222 19.01 20.78 -16.61
N HIS A 223 18.53 21.43 -17.68
CA HIS A 223 17.83 22.70 -17.63
C HIS A 223 16.52 22.65 -18.39
N ARG A 224 15.48 23.24 -17.82
CA ARG A 224 14.15 23.41 -18.44
C ARG A 224 13.45 24.59 -17.80
N ASP A 225 12.51 25.20 -18.51
CA ASP A 225 11.74 26.34 -18.02
C ASP A 225 11.13 26.04 -16.63
N PRO A 226 11.53 26.77 -15.57
CA PRO A 226 10.97 26.60 -14.23
C PRO A 226 9.46 26.78 -14.16
N SER A 227 8.87 27.57 -15.08
CA SER A 227 7.41 27.77 -15.17
C SER A 227 6.67 26.46 -15.48
N ARG A 228 7.35 25.50 -16.14
CA ARG A 228 6.81 24.18 -16.48
C ARG A 228 7.18 23.10 -15.47
N THR A 229 8.38 23.18 -14.90
CA THR A 229 8.85 22.13 -13.98
C THR A 229 8.27 22.28 -12.58
N MET A 230 8.18 23.50 -12.05
CA MET A 230 7.76 23.73 -10.66
C MET A 230 6.34 23.25 -10.37
N PRO A 231 5.31 23.53 -11.19
CA PRO A 231 3.95 23.10 -10.88
C PRO A 231 3.79 21.58 -11.01
N SER A 232 4.41 20.99 -12.04
CA SER A 232 4.47 19.53 -12.19
C SER A 232 5.15 18.87 -11.00
N PHE A 233 6.21 19.47 -10.47
CA PHE A 233 6.94 18.96 -9.33
C PHE A 233 6.14 19.10 -8.02
N CYS A 234 5.54 20.27 -7.76
CA CYS A 234 4.67 20.50 -6.61
C CYS A 234 3.49 19.53 -6.59
N SER A 235 2.85 19.31 -7.75
CA SER A 235 1.81 18.30 -7.90
C SER A 235 2.29 16.90 -7.51
N MET A 236 3.48 16.50 -7.98
CA MET A 236 4.07 15.19 -7.69
C MET A 236 4.35 15.00 -6.20
N VAL A 237 4.96 15.98 -5.52
CA VAL A 237 5.27 15.87 -4.08
C VAL A 237 4.02 15.93 -3.21
N CYS A 238 2.98 16.68 -3.60
CA CYS A 238 1.70 16.70 -2.90
C CYS A 238 1.01 15.33 -2.97
N HIS A 239 0.93 14.72 -4.17
CA HIS A 239 0.39 13.37 -4.32
C HIS A 239 1.24 12.34 -3.56
N GLY A 240 2.56 12.48 -3.60
CA GLY A 240 3.50 11.64 -2.85
C GLY A 240 3.24 11.71 -1.34
N ALA A 241 3.11 12.91 -0.78
CA ALA A 241 2.79 13.12 0.62
C ALA A 241 1.44 12.52 1.04
N GLY A 242 0.44 12.60 0.16
CA GLY A 242 -0.90 12.03 0.38
C GLY A 242 -0.92 10.51 0.51
N ILE A 243 0.13 9.80 0.06
CA ILE A 243 0.28 8.36 0.28
C ILE A 243 0.54 8.05 1.76
N PHE A 244 1.17 8.96 2.50
CA PHE A 244 1.65 8.72 3.86
C PHE A 244 0.84 9.49 4.92
N SER A 245 0.39 10.71 4.64
CA SER A 245 -0.23 11.60 5.62
C SER A 245 -1.75 11.67 5.50
N ASP A 246 -2.47 11.87 6.61
CA ASP A 246 -3.94 11.98 6.61
C ASP A 246 -4.41 13.29 5.95
N THR A 247 -3.60 14.34 6.02
CA THR A 247 -3.84 15.64 5.39
C THR A 247 -2.57 16.16 4.75
N VAL A 248 -2.69 16.81 3.58
CA VAL A 248 -1.57 17.49 2.91
C VAL A 248 -1.95 18.94 2.69
N ASP A 249 -1.19 19.86 3.27
CA ASP A 249 -1.27 21.28 2.93
C ASP A 249 -0.46 21.53 1.66
N ALA A 250 -1.14 21.53 0.52
CA ALA A 250 -0.52 21.71 -0.78
C ALA A 250 0.20 23.06 -0.91
N ARG A 251 -0.31 24.13 -0.26
CA ARG A 251 0.29 25.47 -0.34
C ARG A 251 1.56 25.55 0.49
N ALA A 252 1.53 25.07 1.73
CA ALA A 252 2.71 25.05 2.60
C ALA A 252 3.82 24.14 2.02
N LEU A 253 3.45 22.97 1.49
CA LEU A 253 4.40 22.07 0.85
C LEU A 253 5.01 22.69 -0.42
N SER A 254 4.20 23.36 -1.24
CA SER A 254 4.69 24.04 -2.45
C SER A 254 5.59 25.23 -2.11
N GLU A 255 5.25 26.00 -1.08
CA GLU A 255 6.09 27.10 -0.59
C GLU A 255 7.45 26.60 -0.08
N HIS A 256 7.46 25.51 0.68
CA HIS A 256 8.70 24.85 1.10
C HIS A 256 9.56 24.48 -0.11
N TRP A 257 8.96 23.88 -1.14
CA TRP A 257 9.69 23.42 -2.32
C TRP A 257 10.16 24.54 -3.25
N VAL A 258 9.41 25.63 -3.40
CA VAL A 258 9.89 26.82 -4.13
C VAL A 258 11.15 27.37 -3.47
N ARG A 259 11.12 27.54 -2.15
CA ARG A 259 12.28 28.00 -1.37
C ARG A 259 13.45 27.02 -1.49
N LYS A 260 13.17 25.72 -1.40
CA LYS A 260 14.18 24.65 -1.51
C LYS A 260 14.85 24.66 -2.87
N VAL A 261 14.06 24.75 -3.95
CA VAL A 261 14.58 24.83 -5.33
C VAL A 261 15.42 26.08 -5.54
N ARG A 262 15.00 27.25 -5.04
CA ARG A 262 15.82 28.46 -5.07
C ARG A 262 17.17 28.25 -4.39
N ARG A 263 17.17 27.61 -3.22
CA ARG A 263 18.41 27.25 -2.50
C ARG A 263 19.28 26.30 -3.32
N MET A 264 18.72 25.23 -3.88
CA MET A 264 19.42 24.25 -4.71
C MET A 264 20.12 24.94 -5.89
N VAL A 265 19.38 25.81 -6.57
CA VAL A 265 19.89 26.61 -7.69
C VAL A 265 21.01 27.55 -7.24
N GLN A 266 20.81 28.33 -6.18
CA GLN A 266 21.82 29.26 -5.68
C GLN A 266 23.11 28.52 -5.27
N ARG A 267 22.98 27.42 -4.52
CA ARG A 267 24.13 26.57 -4.13
C ARG A 267 24.89 26.07 -5.35
N SER A 268 24.19 25.66 -6.41
CA SER A 268 24.85 25.23 -7.65
C SER A 268 25.66 26.35 -8.32
N LEU A 269 25.12 27.58 -8.31
CA LEU A 269 25.79 28.76 -8.88
C LEU A 269 27.02 29.14 -8.05
N ASP A 270 26.92 29.10 -6.70
CA ASP A 270 28.03 29.41 -5.80
C ASP A 270 29.20 28.43 -5.98
N VAL A 271 28.90 27.14 -6.16
CA VAL A 271 29.91 26.11 -6.42
C VAL A 271 30.58 26.36 -7.77
N ARG A 272 29.83 26.66 -8.83
CA ARG A 272 30.39 27.00 -10.15
C ARG A 272 31.25 28.26 -10.11
N ALA A 273 30.83 29.29 -9.37
CA ALA A 273 31.59 30.53 -9.23
C ALA A 273 32.96 30.29 -8.54
N THR A 274 33.04 29.32 -7.64
CA THR A 274 34.27 29.00 -6.88
C THR A 274 35.15 27.95 -7.54
N HIS A 275 34.56 26.91 -8.15
CA HIS A 275 35.30 25.79 -8.76
C HIS A 275 35.55 25.97 -10.26
N GLY A 276 34.82 26.88 -10.91
CA GLY A 276 34.82 27.05 -12.36
C GLY A 276 33.91 26.06 -13.09
N ASP A 277 33.61 26.37 -14.36
CA ASP A 277 32.70 25.57 -15.20
C ASP A 277 33.38 24.36 -15.88
N SER A 278 34.66 24.09 -15.60
CA SER A 278 35.44 23.04 -16.28
C SER A 278 34.89 21.63 -16.01
N SER A 279 34.36 21.36 -14.82
CA SER A 279 33.72 20.09 -14.47
C SER A 279 32.25 19.98 -14.90
N PHE A 280 31.68 21.01 -15.52
CA PHE A 280 30.24 21.11 -15.77
C PHE A 280 29.87 21.00 -17.26
N VAL A 281 28.75 20.32 -17.53
CA VAL A 281 28.09 20.29 -18.85
C VAL A 281 26.63 20.67 -18.68
N ASP A 282 26.21 21.77 -19.28
CA ASP A 282 24.82 22.21 -19.33
C ASP A 282 24.08 21.51 -20.49
N VAL A 283 22.93 20.91 -20.19
CA VAL A 283 22.06 20.22 -21.16
C VAL A 283 20.66 20.80 -21.08
N LEU A 284 20.22 21.49 -22.13
CA LEU A 284 18.85 21.98 -22.25
C LEU A 284 17.90 20.81 -22.55
N TYR A 285 16.70 20.85 -21.98
CA TYR A 285 15.68 19.82 -22.20
C TYR A 285 15.29 19.71 -23.68
N GLU A 286 15.15 20.83 -24.38
CA GLU A 286 14.85 20.87 -25.81
C GLU A 286 15.97 20.25 -26.66
N ASP A 287 17.23 20.58 -26.36
CA ASP A 287 18.40 20.03 -27.04
C ASP A 287 18.51 18.52 -26.85
N LEU A 288 18.21 18.04 -25.64
CA LEU A 288 18.19 16.62 -25.32
C LEU A 288 17.10 15.88 -26.09
N LEU A 289 15.94 16.49 -26.31
CA LEU A 289 14.88 15.89 -27.10
C LEU A 289 15.16 15.95 -28.61
N ALA A 290 15.76 17.06 -29.08
CA ALA A 290 16.04 17.29 -30.49
C ALA A 290 17.16 16.38 -31.01
N ASP A 291 18.31 16.34 -30.31
CA ASP A 291 19.42 15.46 -30.65
C ASP A 291 20.11 14.88 -29.40
N PRO A 292 19.55 13.78 -28.84
CA PRO A 292 20.14 13.14 -27.68
C PRO A 292 21.58 12.66 -27.92
N ILE A 293 21.92 12.26 -29.15
CA ILE A 293 23.24 11.70 -29.45
C ILE A 293 24.31 12.80 -29.47
N ALA A 294 23.99 13.98 -30.02
CA ALA A 294 24.89 15.14 -29.93
C ALA A 294 25.15 15.53 -28.46
N GLN A 295 24.13 15.52 -27.61
CA GLN A 295 24.33 15.79 -26.17
C GLN A 295 25.22 14.75 -25.50
N LEU A 296 25.04 13.46 -25.79
CA LEU A 296 25.93 12.41 -25.27
C LEU A 296 27.38 12.61 -25.72
N ARG A 297 27.63 12.96 -26.99
CA ARG A 297 28.98 13.26 -27.48
C ARG A 297 29.64 14.40 -26.70
N ARG A 298 28.91 15.50 -26.46
CA ARG A 298 29.40 16.64 -25.66
C ARG A 298 29.75 16.23 -24.23
N ILE A 299 28.89 15.43 -23.60
CA ILE A 299 29.13 14.91 -22.24
C ILE A 299 30.38 14.04 -22.19
N TYR A 300 30.51 13.09 -23.12
CA TYR A 300 31.67 12.19 -23.18
C TYR A 300 32.96 12.97 -23.45
N GLN A 301 32.94 13.90 -24.41
CA GLN A 301 34.07 14.78 -24.70
C GLN A 301 34.50 15.55 -23.45
N ARG A 302 33.55 16.14 -22.71
CA ARG A 302 33.88 16.87 -21.48
C ARG A 302 34.48 15.98 -20.41
N ALA A 303 33.95 14.77 -20.26
CA ALA A 303 34.44 13.79 -19.30
C ALA A 303 35.78 13.16 -19.70
N GLY A 304 36.36 13.52 -20.86
CA GLY A 304 37.57 12.89 -21.38
C GLY A 304 37.35 11.43 -21.79
N LEU A 305 36.11 11.06 -22.12
CA LEU A 305 35.68 9.71 -22.46
C LEU A 305 35.47 9.57 -23.97
N ARG A 306 35.84 8.41 -24.52
CA ARG A 306 35.55 8.08 -25.92
C ARG A 306 34.08 7.69 -26.09
N PHE A 307 33.37 8.38 -26.99
CA PHE A 307 32.04 7.98 -27.47
C PHE A 307 32.18 7.28 -28.83
N ASP A 308 32.22 5.94 -28.79
CA ASP A 308 32.41 5.11 -29.97
C ASP A 308 31.08 4.51 -30.48
N ASP A 309 31.15 3.76 -31.58
CA ASP A 309 29.97 3.18 -32.22
C ASP A 309 29.19 2.25 -31.29
N GLN A 310 29.83 1.62 -30.29
CA GLN A 310 29.13 0.77 -29.33
C GLN A 310 28.22 1.59 -28.42
N ALA A 311 28.74 2.69 -27.85
CA ALA A 311 27.95 3.61 -27.04
C ALA A 311 26.81 4.24 -27.85
N GLU A 312 27.12 4.68 -29.07
CA GLU A 312 26.13 5.30 -29.95
C GLU A 312 25.01 4.33 -30.34
N ARG A 313 25.34 3.10 -30.75
CA ARG A 313 24.34 2.08 -31.07
C ARG A 313 23.44 1.76 -29.87
N ALA A 314 24.01 1.62 -28.68
CA ALA A 314 23.23 1.33 -27.48
C ALA A 314 22.26 2.46 -27.12
N ALA A 315 22.72 3.71 -27.20
CA ALA A 315 21.88 4.89 -26.97
C ALA A 315 20.75 5.01 -28.01
N ARG A 316 21.04 4.79 -29.30
CA ARG A 316 20.04 4.83 -30.38
C ARG A 316 18.99 3.74 -30.23
N GLU A 317 19.39 2.52 -29.87
CA GLU A 317 18.46 1.41 -29.65
C GLU A 317 17.51 1.69 -28.48
N LEU A 318 18.03 2.22 -27.36
CA LEU A 318 17.19 2.65 -26.24
C LEU A 318 16.24 3.79 -26.65
N GLY A 319 16.74 4.77 -27.40
CA GLY A 319 15.96 5.89 -27.91
C GLY A 319 14.74 5.41 -28.71
N ARG A 320 14.92 4.48 -29.66
CA ARG A 320 13.84 3.87 -30.45
C ARG A 320 12.77 3.20 -29.58
N ARG A 321 13.18 2.52 -28.50
CA ARG A 321 12.25 1.85 -27.57
C ARG A 321 11.45 2.83 -26.70
N GLN A 322 11.98 4.03 -26.44
CA GLN A 322 11.37 5.03 -25.56
C GLN A 322 10.44 6.05 -26.27
N VAL A 323 10.38 6.10 -27.61
CA VAL A 323 9.55 7.08 -28.38
C VAL A 323 8.03 7.00 -28.10
N ARG A 324 7.55 6.11 -27.23
CA ARG A 324 6.15 6.12 -26.78
C ARG A 324 6.01 6.99 -25.53
N HIS A 325 5.50 8.21 -25.70
CA HIS A 325 4.87 8.99 -24.62
C HIS A 325 3.79 8.13 -23.95
N ARG A 326 4.15 7.41 -22.89
CA ARG A 326 3.29 6.40 -22.27
C ARG A 326 2.58 6.85 -21.00
N TYR A 327 2.60 8.15 -20.71
CA TYR A 327 2.11 8.67 -19.43
C TYR A 327 1.15 9.84 -19.66
N GLY A 328 -0.05 9.72 -19.10
CA GLY A 328 -1.14 10.67 -19.27
C GLY A 328 -0.77 12.08 -18.78
N ARG A 329 -1.32 13.10 -19.45
CA ARG A 329 -1.20 14.49 -19.01
C ARG A 329 -2.11 14.71 -17.80
N HIS A 330 -1.54 14.79 -16.61
CA HIS A 330 -2.26 15.30 -15.44
C HIS A 330 -2.42 16.81 -15.56
N ARG A 331 -3.66 17.30 -15.54
CA ARG A 331 -3.97 18.74 -15.56
C ARG A 331 -3.92 19.27 -14.13
N TYR A 332 -3.21 20.37 -13.92
CA TYR A 332 -3.11 21.07 -12.65
C TYR A 332 -3.19 22.59 -12.89
N ARG A 333 -3.69 23.32 -11.90
CA ARG A 333 -3.70 24.80 -11.90
C ARG A 333 -2.59 25.31 -10.96
N LEU A 334 -1.94 26.41 -11.32
CA LEU A 334 -0.88 27.02 -10.51
C LEU A 334 -1.42 27.47 -9.15
N GLU A 335 -2.67 27.92 -9.16
CA GLU A 335 -3.41 28.49 -8.06
C GLU A 335 -3.70 27.44 -6.97
N ASP A 336 -3.83 26.16 -7.35
CA ASP A 336 -4.00 25.02 -6.43
C ASP A 336 -2.81 24.89 -5.47
N PHE A 337 -1.63 25.36 -5.89
CA PHE A 337 -0.37 25.31 -5.13
C PHE A 337 0.07 26.67 -4.57
N GLY A 338 -0.75 27.72 -4.75
CA GLY A 338 -0.35 29.09 -4.38
C GLY A 338 0.84 29.61 -5.20
N LEU A 339 0.97 29.14 -6.45
CA LEU A 339 2.01 29.58 -7.38
C LEU A 339 1.43 30.54 -8.42
N SER A 340 2.29 31.38 -8.98
CA SER A 340 2.01 32.17 -10.19
C SER A 340 3.27 32.19 -11.06
N GLU A 341 3.10 32.43 -12.36
CA GLU A 341 4.26 32.54 -13.27
C GLU A 341 5.17 33.69 -12.84
N ASP A 342 4.62 34.83 -12.42
CA ASP A 342 5.38 35.96 -11.87
C ASP A 342 6.19 35.57 -10.64
N ARG A 343 5.63 34.74 -9.74
CA ARG A 343 6.37 34.26 -8.56
C ARG A 343 7.54 33.39 -8.99
N ILE A 344 7.33 32.46 -9.92
CA ILE A 344 8.38 31.57 -10.41
C ILE A 344 9.47 32.38 -11.13
N GLU A 345 9.10 33.38 -11.94
CA GLU A 345 10.05 34.27 -12.60
C GLU A 345 10.85 35.10 -11.60
N ARG A 346 10.22 35.66 -10.56
CA ARG A 346 10.95 36.40 -9.52
C ARG A 346 11.97 35.53 -8.80
N GLU A 347 11.63 34.28 -8.48
CA GLU A 347 12.48 33.40 -7.67
C GLU A 347 13.54 32.67 -8.50
N LEU A 348 13.27 32.35 -9.77
CA LEU A 348 14.12 31.48 -10.61
C LEU A 348 14.48 32.10 -11.98
N GLY A 349 14.04 33.31 -12.27
CA GLY A 349 14.31 34.01 -13.54
C GLY A 349 15.79 34.30 -13.77
N ALA A 350 16.54 34.65 -12.71
CA ALA A 350 17.99 34.84 -12.80
C ALA A 350 18.73 33.56 -13.22
N TYR A 351 18.32 32.41 -12.68
CA TYR A 351 18.84 31.10 -13.09
C TYR A 351 18.50 30.77 -14.53
N ARG A 352 17.24 31.03 -14.93
CA ARG A 352 16.79 30.85 -16.30
C ARG A 352 17.65 31.65 -17.28
N GLN A 353 17.86 32.94 -17.00
CA GLN A 353 18.68 33.82 -17.83
C GLN A 353 20.15 33.38 -17.86
N ARG A 354 20.73 33.03 -16.71
CA ARG A 354 22.13 32.59 -16.59
C ARG A 354 22.46 31.38 -17.48
N HIS A 355 21.56 30.43 -17.58
CA HIS A 355 21.74 29.21 -18.38
C HIS A 355 21.05 29.27 -19.76
N GLY A 356 20.55 30.44 -20.18
CA GLY A 356 19.92 30.61 -21.49
C GLY A 356 18.70 29.71 -21.71
N ILE A 357 17.95 29.41 -20.65
CA ILE A 357 16.83 28.47 -20.72
C ILE A 357 15.63 29.16 -21.41
N PRO A 358 15.10 28.62 -22.52
CA PRO A 358 14.00 29.24 -23.23
C PRO A 358 12.68 29.10 -22.46
N ARG A 359 11.75 30.02 -22.74
CA ARG A 359 10.36 29.91 -22.27
C ARG A 359 9.60 28.88 -23.09
N GLU A 360 8.89 27.98 -22.43
CA GLU A 360 7.99 27.05 -23.10
C GLU A 360 6.57 27.61 -23.12
N PRO A 361 5.84 27.60 -24.25
CA PRO A 361 4.45 28.06 -24.33
C PRO A 361 3.51 27.18 -23.48
N ARG A 362 2.36 27.74 -23.06
CA ARG A 362 1.35 27.04 -22.27
C ARG A 362 0.35 26.39 -23.22
N ASP A 363 0.05 25.11 -23.05
CA ASP A 363 -1.03 24.44 -23.78
C ASP A 363 -2.39 24.94 -23.25
N ASP A 364 -2.79 26.16 -23.61
CA ASP A 364 -4.04 26.81 -23.19
C ASP A 364 -5.20 26.35 -24.09
N ALA A 365 -5.76 25.19 -23.79
CA ALA A 365 -7.12 24.84 -24.22
C ALA A 365 -8.05 24.88 -23.01
N GLU A 366 -8.50 26.08 -22.64
CA GLU A 366 -9.69 26.28 -21.81
C GLU A 366 -10.94 25.79 -22.57
N PRO A 367 -11.85 25.01 -21.97
CA PRO A 367 -13.22 24.96 -22.45
C PRO A 367 -13.94 26.27 -22.06
N PRO A 368 -14.90 26.75 -22.88
CA PRO A 368 -15.58 28.01 -22.65
C PRO A 368 -16.33 28.04 -21.32
N ALA A 369 -16.39 29.23 -20.72
CA ALA A 369 -17.16 29.51 -19.52
C ALA A 369 -18.62 29.07 -19.70
N HIS A 370 -19.08 28.17 -18.83
CA HIS A 370 -20.52 27.91 -18.70
C HIS A 370 -21.17 29.12 -18.02
N ASP A 371 -21.90 29.87 -18.85
CA ASP A 371 -23.06 30.71 -18.51
C ASP A 371 -23.87 30.14 -17.33
N GLY A 372 -23.78 30.80 -16.17
CA GLY A 372 -24.82 31.77 -15.80
C GLY A 372 -26.25 31.27 -15.57
N ARG A 373 -26.49 30.12 -14.94
CA ARG A 373 -27.80 29.88 -14.27
C ARG A 373 -27.66 29.51 -12.80
N ARG A 374 -28.13 30.45 -11.97
CA ARG A 374 -28.39 30.31 -10.54
C ARG A 374 -29.54 29.33 -10.35
N ASP A 375 -29.30 28.27 -9.60
CA ASP A 375 -30.30 27.69 -8.70
C ASP A 375 -29.57 27.37 -7.38
N GLY A 376 -29.96 28.10 -6.34
CA GLY A 376 -29.28 28.08 -5.06
C GLY A 376 -29.77 26.94 -4.16
N HIS A 377 -28.82 26.27 -3.52
CA HIS A 377 -28.87 25.92 -2.09
C HIS A 377 -27.42 25.80 -1.56
N HIS A 378 -27.09 26.65 -0.58
CA HIS A 378 -25.82 26.68 0.18
C HIS A 378 -25.71 25.45 1.12
N GLY A 379 -24.53 24.95 1.52
CA GLY A 379 -23.16 25.41 1.30
C GLY A 379 -22.13 24.38 1.79
N GLY A 380 -20.91 24.46 1.23
CA GLY A 380 -19.73 23.70 1.64
C GLY A 380 -18.49 24.27 0.94
N GLY A 381 -17.51 24.74 1.72
CA GLY A 381 -16.30 25.43 1.24
C GLY A 381 -15.33 24.55 0.44
N PRO A 382 -14.27 25.15 -0.16
CA PRO A 382 -13.48 24.51 -1.20
C PRO A 382 -12.38 23.57 -0.66
N GLY A 383 -12.33 22.37 -1.23
CA GLY A 383 -11.05 21.75 -1.63
C GLY A 383 -10.29 20.94 -0.58
N GLY A 384 -10.89 19.89 -0.02
CA GLY A 384 -10.14 18.76 0.54
C GLY A 384 -9.90 17.69 -0.53
N VAL A 385 -8.65 17.46 -0.93
CA VAL A 385 -8.30 16.29 -1.77
C VAL A 385 -8.37 15.05 -0.89
N GLY A 386 -9.58 14.53 -0.69
CA GLY A 386 -9.84 13.31 0.06
C GLY A 386 -9.46 12.08 -0.78
N HIS A 387 -8.33 11.46 -0.48
CA HIS A 387 -8.01 10.12 -0.96
C HIS A 387 -8.60 9.06 -0.02
N ASP A 388 -9.92 8.89 -0.07
CA ASP A 388 -10.61 7.80 0.61
C ASP A 388 -10.98 6.67 -0.35
N GLY A 389 -10.52 5.46 -0.01
CA GLY A 389 -10.85 4.20 -0.68
C GLY A 389 -9.76 3.70 -1.64
N PRO A 390 -10.05 2.69 -2.45
CA PRO A 390 -9.76 1.24 -2.33
C PRO A 390 -8.31 0.79 -2.06
N VAL A 391 -7.33 1.68 -2.23
CA VAL A 391 -5.89 1.38 -2.17
C VAL A 391 -5.45 0.94 -0.77
N ARG A 392 -5.99 1.61 0.25
CA ARG A 392 -5.76 1.33 1.68
C ARG A 392 -6.22 -0.08 2.08
N ALA A 393 -7.29 -0.59 1.47
CA ALA A 393 -7.91 -1.87 1.80
C ALA A 393 -7.14 -3.07 1.22
N LEU A 394 -6.64 -2.97 -0.02
CA LEU A 394 -5.80 -4.02 -0.59
C LEU A 394 -4.41 -4.05 0.07
N MET A 395 -3.87 -2.89 0.46
CA MET A 395 -2.50 -2.83 1.00
C MET A 395 -2.30 -3.38 2.37
N THR A 396 -3.29 -3.19 3.23
CA THR A 396 -3.23 -3.76 4.56
C THR A 396 -3.11 -5.30 4.49
N GLY A 397 -3.69 -5.91 3.45
CA GLY A 397 -3.56 -7.35 3.13
C GLY A 397 -2.18 -7.80 2.68
N VAL A 398 -1.42 -6.93 1.99
CA VAL A 398 -0.06 -7.21 1.51
C VAL A 398 0.98 -6.92 2.62
N ILE A 399 0.74 -5.91 3.45
CA ILE A 399 1.60 -5.44 4.55
C ILE A 399 1.74 -6.49 5.66
N ASP A 400 0.69 -7.25 5.96
CA ASP A 400 0.75 -8.30 6.99
C ASP A 400 1.40 -9.60 6.51
N LEU A 401 1.62 -9.75 5.20
CA LEU A 401 2.39 -10.86 4.64
C LEU A 401 3.91 -10.72 4.92
N LEU A 402 4.36 -9.52 5.30
CA LEU A 402 5.78 -9.14 5.37
C LEU A 402 6.28 -8.79 6.78
N ARG A 403 5.39 -8.69 7.79
CA ARG A 403 5.75 -8.54 9.20
C ARG A 403 6.12 -9.90 9.80
N ARG A 404 7.41 -10.13 10.09
CA ARG A 404 7.96 -11.41 10.59
C ARG A 404 8.05 -11.53 12.12
N LYS A 405 7.23 -10.81 12.88
CA LYS A 405 7.10 -11.06 14.33
C LYS A 405 5.62 -11.25 14.66
N ASP A 406 5.30 -12.47 15.12
CA ASP A 406 4.04 -12.92 15.74
C ASP A 406 2.92 -13.40 14.79
N THR A 407 3.27 -14.18 13.76
CA THR A 407 2.28 -15.01 13.06
C THR A 407 1.96 -16.23 13.93
N LEU A 408 0.70 -16.37 14.35
CA LEU A 408 0.23 -17.58 15.02
C LEU A 408 0.36 -18.77 14.07
N ARG A 409 0.70 -19.93 14.64
CA ARG A 409 0.75 -21.17 13.85
C ARG A 409 -0.69 -21.61 13.54
N PRO A 410 -0.99 -22.04 12.31
CA PRO A 410 -2.22 -22.77 12.01
C PRO A 410 -2.38 -23.98 12.94
N MET A 411 -3.61 -24.47 13.07
CA MET A 411 -3.85 -25.75 13.73
C MET A 411 -3.06 -26.87 13.06
N GLY A 412 -2.38 -27.69 13.87
CA GLY A 412 -1.65 -28.86 13.39
C GLY A 412 -2.62 -29.92 12.83
N ASP A 413 -2.16 -30.75 11.90
CA ASP A 413 -3.01 -31.78 11.26
C ASP A 413 -3.51 -32.84 12.25
N HIS A 414 -2.85 -32.98 13.40
CA HIS A 414 -3.23 -33.88 14.49
C HIS A 414 -4.34 -33.32 15.41
N GLU A 415 -4.67 -32.02 15.31
CA GLU A 415 -5.76 -31.43 16.11
C GLU A 415 -7.12 -31.83 15.51
N ARG A 416 -7.81 -32.72 16.23
CA ARG A 416 -9.11 -33.31 15.87
C ARG A 416 -10.29 -32.56 16.49
N LEU A 417 -11.43 -32.63 15.81
CA LEU A 417 -12.72 -32.03 16.19
C LEU A 417 -13.84 -33.08 16.28
N ASP A 418 -13.47 -34.33 16.54
CA ASP A 418 -14.42 -35.43 16.69
C ASP A 418 -15.45 -35.10 17.78
N GLY A 419 -16.74 -35.28 17.46
CA GLY A 419 -17.85 -34.98 18.37
C GLY A 419 -18.32 -33.52 18.37
N LYS A 420 -17.60 -32.59 17.71
CA LYS A 420 -17.97 -31.18 17.62
C LYS A 420 -18.99 -30.92 16.52
N THR A 421 -19.92 -29.99 16.75
CA THR A 421 -20.87 -29.52 15.73
C THR A 421 -20.56 -28.07 15.35
N ALA A 422 -20.37 -27.81 14.05
CA ALA A 422 -19.98 -26.52 13.51
C ALA A 422 -20.97 -26.00 12.47
N LEU A 423 -21.47 -24.78 12.64
CA LEU A 423 -22.25 -24.06 11.63
C LEU A 423 -21.32 -23.12 10.84
N VAL A 424 -21.40 -23.17 9.50
CA VAL A 424 -20.66 -22.26 8.62
C VAL A 424 -21.61 -21.59 7.62
N THR A 425 -21.77 -20.27 7.71
CA THR A 425 -22.61 -19.53 6.76
C THR A 425 -21.85 -19.22 5.46
N GLY A 426 -22.51 -19.30 4.30
CA GLY A 426 -21.89 -19.01 3.01
C GLY A 426 -20.78 -20.00 2.62
N ALA A 427 -20.98 -21.28 2.96
CA ALA A 427 -20.00 -22.35 2.78
C ALA A 427 -20.01 -23.03 1.39
N ASN A 428 -20.87 -22.59 0.46
CA ASN A 428 -20.98 -23.22 -0.87
C ASN A 428 -19.85 -22.85 -1.85
N SER A 429 -19.01 -21.87 -1.55
CA SER A 429 -17.88 -21.48 -2.40
C SER A 429 -16.80 -20.71 -1.64
N GLY A 430 -15.62 -20.56 -2.27
CA GLY A 430 -14.53 -19.72 -1.75
C GLY A 430 -14.09 -20.09 -0.33
N LEU A 431 -13.86 -19.07 0.50
CA LEU A 431 -13.37 -19.22 1.87
C LEU A 431 -14.26 -20.14 2.74
N GLY A 432 -15.58 -19.94 2.70
CA GLY A 432 -16.50 -20.72 3.53
C GLY A 432 -16.46 -22.21 3.19
N ARG A 433 -16.30 -22.56 1.90
CA ARG A 433 -16.13 -23.95 1.47
C ARG A 433 -14.83 -24.54 2.01
N ALA A 434 -13.73 -23.81 1.91
CA ALA A 434 -12.43 -24.27 2.42
C ALA A 434 -12.45 -24.48 3.94
N VAL A 435 -13.13 -23.60 4.69
CA VAL A 435 -13.35 -23.74 6.13
C VAL A 435 -14.20 -24.99 6.43
N ALA A 436 -15.30 -25.20 5.70
CA ALA A 436 -16.15 -26.37 5.89
C ALA A 436 -15.38 -27.69 5.62
N ILE A 437 -14.57 -27.74 4.56
CA ILE A 437 -13.72 -28.90 4.25
C ILE A 437 -12.73 -29.17 5.38
N ASP A 438 -12.05 -28.15 5.90
CA ASP A 438 -11.03 -28.33 6.94
C ASP A 438 -11.64 -28.80 8.27
N LEU A 439 -12.78 -28.23 8.68
CA LEU A 439 -13.50 -28.67 9.88
C LEU A 439 -14.00 -30.12 9.76
N ALA A 440 -14.59 -30.47 8.61
CA ALA A 440 -15.09 -31.82 8.35
C ALA A 440 -13.95 -32.85 8.31
N ARG A 441 -12.82 -32.51 7.68
CA ARG A 441 -11.62 -33.36 7.63
C ARG A 441 -11.07 -33.65 9.04
N ARG A 442 -11.23 -32.71 9.97
CA ARG A 442 -10.80 -32.86 11.37
C ARG A 442 -11.79 -33.67 12.22
N GLY A 443 -12.96 -34.02 11.69
CA GLY A 443 -13.96 -34.88 12.35
C GLY A 443 -15.22 -34.16 12.85
N ALA A 444 -15.34 -32.85 12.65
CA ALA A 444 -16.52 -32.09 13.06
C ALA A 444 -17.75 -32.45 12.19
N HIS A 445 -18.93 -32.40 12.80
CA HIS A 445 -20.20 -32.38 12.07
C HIS A 445 -20.47 -30.97 11.55
N VAL A 446 -20.38 -30.77 10.24
CA VAL A 446 -20.45 -29.45 9.61
C VAL A 446 -21.84 -29.20 9.02
N LEU A 447 -22.52 -28.20 9.56
CA LEU A 447 -23.77 -27.63 9.03
C LEU A 447 -23.43 -26.43 8.13
N MET A 448 -23.57 -26.61 6.82
CA MET A 448 -23.34 -25.59 5.82
C MET A 448 -24.61 -24.79 5.56
N ALA A 449 -24.68 -23.52 5.96
CA ALA A 449 -25.87 -22.70 5.80
C ALA A 449 -25.74 -21.73 4.62
N CYS A 450 -26.48 -21.97 3.53
CA CYS A 450 -26.35 -21.23 2.27
C CYS A 450 -27.69 -20.89 1.61
N ARG A 451 -27.73 -19.80 0.82
CA ARG A 451 -28.95 -19.32 0.15
C ARG A 451 -29.65 -20.35 -0.74
N GLY A 452 -28.87 -21.07 -1.55
CA GLY A 452 -29.42 -22.06 -2.48
C GLY A 452 -29.86 -23.36 -1.82
N GLY A 453 -29.26 -23.72 -0.69
CA GLY A 453 -29.50 -25.01 -0.03
C GLY A 453 -29.18 -26.23 -0.89
N HIS A 454 -28.37 -26.08 -1.95
CA HIS A 454 -28.11 -27.15 -2.93
C HIS A 454 -27.31 -28.30 -2.30
N PRO A 455 -27.86 -29.53 -2.24
CA PRO A 455 -27.19 -30.68 -1.63
C PRO A 455 -25.84 -31.01 -2.27
N GLU A 456 -25.70 -30.76 -3.58
CA GLU A 456 -24.47 -31.00 -4.36
C GLU A 456 -23.23 -30.34 -3.74
N ALA A 457 -23.36 -29.09 -3.27
CA ALA A 457 -22.25 -28.39 -2.63
C ALA A 457 -21.84 -29.03 -1.29
N GLY A 458 -22.80 -29.62 -0.56
CA GLY A 458 -22.53 -30.42 0.63
C GLY A 458 -21.82 -31.73 0.29
N GLN A 459 -22.28 -32.43 -0.75
CA GLN A 459 -21.66 -33.67 -1.24
C GLN A 459 -20.23 -33.43 -1.77
N GLU A 460 -19.95 -32.28 -2.37
CA GLU A 460 -18.60 -31.89 -2.76
C GLU A 460 -17.68 -31.67 -1.56
N VAL A 461 -18.18 -31.06 -0.48
CA VAL A 461 -17.41 -30.89 0.76
C VAL A 461 -17.19 -32.23 1.46
N ALA A 462 -18.21 -33.10 1.52
CA ALA A 462 -18.09 -34.46 2.03
C ALA A 462 -16.98 -35.24 1.30
N ARG A 463 -17.01 -35.25 -0.03
CA ARG A 463 -15.96 -35.89 -0.87
C ARG A 463 -14.57 -35.29 -0.64
N ALA A 464 -14.44 -33.97 -0.60
CA ALA A 464 -13.14 -33.30 -0.45
C ALA A 464 -12.54 -33.40 0.97
N SER A 465 -13.38 -33.61 1.97
CA SER A 465 -12.97 -33.81 3.38
C SER A 465 -12.78 -35.27 3.76
N GLY A 466 -13.39 -36.20 3.02
CA GLY A 466 -13.45 -37.62 3.39
C GLY A 466 -14.43 -37.89 4.55
N SER A 467 -15.34 -36.95 4.84
CA SER A 467 -16.30 -37.03 5.95
C SER A 467 -17.72 -37.21 5.42
N ASP A 468 -18.48 -38.09 6.07
CA ASP A 468 -19.91 -38.27 5.88
C ASP A 468 -20.76 -37.31 6.76
N ARG A 469 -20.11 -36.51 7.61
CA ARG A 469 -20.77 -35.60 8.57
C ARG A 469 -20.86 -34.17 8.04
N VAL A 470 -21.45 -34.01 6.86
CA VAL A 470 -21.66 -32.70 6.23
C VAL A 470 -23.11 -32.55 5.80
N GLU A 471 -23.81 -31.55 6.32
CA GLU A 471 -25.22 -31.26 6.01
C GLU A 471 -25.34 -29.87 5.37
N MET A 472 -26.22 -29.73 4.37
CA MET A 472 -26.54 -28.45 3.73
C MET A 472 -27.90 -27.93 4.23
N LEU A 473 -27.90 -26.73 4.79
CA LEU A 473 -29.08 -26.01 5.25
C LEU A 473 -29.35 -24.80 4.34
N ARG A 474 -30.62 -24.57 4.03
CA ARG A 474 -31.06 -23.38 3.29
C ARG A 474 -31.18 -22.18 4.23
N VAL A 475 -30.55 -21.06 3.88
CA VAL A 475 -30.77 -19.76 4.53
C VAL A 475 -30.47 -18.60 3.58
N ASP A 476 -31.44 -17.70 3.38
CA ASP A 476 -31.19 -16.39 2.78
C ASP A 476 -30.92 -15.37 3.88
N LEU A 477 -29.66 -15.03 4.11
CA LEU A 477 -29.27 -14.07 5.15
C LEU A 477 -29.74 -12.63 4.86
N ALA A 478 -30.25 -12.34 3.66
CA ALA A 478 -30.91 -11.07 3.41
C ALA A 478 -32.34 -11.05 3.98
N ASP A 479 -33.01 -12.20 4.18
CA ASP A 479 -34.37 -12.28 4.70
C ASP A 479 -34.37 -12.72 6.18
N LEU A 480 -34.77 -11.82 7.08
CA LEU A 480 -34.80 -12.13 8.51
C LEU A 480 -35.75 -13.29 8.87
N ARG A 481 -36.80 -13.53 8.09
CA ARG A 481 -37.69 -14.70 8.28
C ARG A 481 -36.99 -16.00 7.92
N SER A 482 -36.11 -15.97 6.91
CA SER A 482 -35.27 -17.12 6.57
C SER A 482 -34.20 -17.38 7.64
N VAL A 483 -33.66 -16.32 8.26
CA VAL A 483 -32.73 -16.43 9.40
C VAL A 483 -33.44 -17.04 10.61
N ASP A 484 -34.67 -16.59 10.86
CA ASP A 484 -35.55 -17.14 11.90
C ASP A 484 -35.83 -18.63 11.65
N ALA A 485 -36.30 -19.01 10.46
CA ALA A 485 -36.51 -20.41 10.09
C ALA A 485 -35.26 -21.30 10.27
N LEU A 486 -34.06 -20.79 9.98
CA LEU A 486 -32.82 -21.51 10.26
C LEU A 486 -32.65 -21.77 11.76
N GLY A 487 -32.94 -20.78 12.61
CA GLY A 487 -32.95 -20.95 14.06
C GLY A 487 -33.92 -22.03 14.53
N SER A 488 -35.16 -22.07 14.00
CA SER A 488 -36.11 -23.16 14.29
C SER A 488 -35.52 -24.51 13.93
N THR A 489 -34.99 -24.62 12.71
CA THR A 489 -34.41 -25.86 12.20
C THR A 489 -33.22 -26.32 13.06
N LEU A 490 -32.41 -25.40 13.61
CA LEU A 490 -31.29 -25.75 14.48
C LEU A 490 -31.76 -26.17 15.88
N ARG A 491 -32.78 -25.51 16.44
CA ARG A 491 -33.38 -25.88 17.72
C ARG A 491 -34.01 -27.27 17.65
N ASP A 492 -34.80 -27.52 16.62
CA ASP A 492 -35.56 -28.77 16.47
C ASP A 492 -34.64 -29.99 16.27
N ARG A 493 -33.38 -29.79 15.84
CA ARG A 493 -32.34 -30.83 15.81
C ARG A 493 -31.84 -31.26 17.20
N GLY A 494 -32.07 -30.47 18.25
CA GLY A 494 -31.71 -30.80 19.64
C GLY A 494 -30.21 -30.96 19.92
N ARG A 495 -29.32 -30.59 18.99
CA ARG A 495 -27.86 -30.71 19.13
C ARG A 495 -27.20 -29.33 19.31
N PRO A 496 -26.53 -29.06 20.44
CA PRO A 496 -25.81 -27.81 20.64
C PRO A 496 -24.68 -27.61 19.62
N LEU A 497 -24.41 -26.36 19.26
CA LEU A 497 -23.26 -25.95 18.45
C LEU A 497 -22.06 -25.66 19.35
N ASP A 498 -20.93 -26.24 18.99
CA ASP A 498 -19.63 -25.89 19.56
C ASP A 498 -18.99 -24.72 18.79
N ILE A 499 -19.28 -24.61 17.50
CA ILE A 499 -18.64 -23.65 16.61
C ILE A 499 -19.70 -22.98 15.73
N ALA A 500 -19.70 -21.64 15.70
CA ALA A 500 -20.53 -20.85 14.78
C ALA A 500 -19.65 -19.87 14.00
N ILE A 501 -19.58 -20.03 12.67
CA ILE A 501 -18.76 -19.21 11.78
C ILE A 501 -19.67 -18.41 10.85
N PHE A 502 -19.72 -17.11 11.10
CA PHE A 502 -20.43 -16.14 10.29
C PHE A 502 -19.51 -15.64 9.17
N ASN A 503 -19.41 -16.44 8.11
CA ASN A 503 -18.52 -16.21 6.97
C ASN A 503 -19.21 -15.51 5.78
N ALA A 504 -20.52 -15.70 5.61
CA ALA A 504 -21.22 -15.19 4.44
C ALA A 504 -21.03 -13.68 4.23
N GLY A 505 -20.78 -13.29 2.98
CA GLY A 505 -20.66 -11.89 2.61
C GLY A 505 -20.83 -11.64 1.13
N LEU A 506 -21.20 -10.42 0.78
CA LEU A 506 -21.43 -9.96 -0.58
C LEU A 506 -21.08 -8.48 -0.72
N MET A 507 -20.80 -8.05 -1.95
CA MET A 507 -20.61 -6.64 -2.30
C MET A 507 -21.19 -6.43 -3.70
N PRO A 508 -22.49 -6.12 -3.81
CA PRO A 508 -23.14 -5.96 -5.10
C PRO A 508 -22.71 -4.64 -5.74
N ALA A 509 -22.58 -4.63 -7.06
CA ALA A 509 -22.13 -3.46 -7.83
C ALA A 509 -23.09 -2.25 -7.74
N ARG A 510 -24.36 -2.50 -7.42
CA ARG A 510 -25.39 -1.49 -7.16
C ARG A 510 -26.07 -1.81 -5.84
N SER A 511 -26.45 -0.76 -5.10
CA SER A 511 -27.25 -0.91 -3.89
C SER A 511 -28.59 -1.57 -4.20
N ARG A 512 -29.06 -2.39 -3.26
CA ARG A 512 -30.41 -2.97 -3.31
C ARG A 512 -30.94 -3.21 -1.90
N ARG A 513 -32.25 -3.31 -1.79
CA ARG A 513 -32.94 -3.58 -0.53
C ARG A 513 -33.02 -5.07 -0.23
N SER A 514 -33.00 -5.42 1.04
CA SER A 514 -33.47 -6.71 1.56
C SER A 514 -35.01 -6.76 1.55
N PRO A 515 -35.64 -7.93 1.79
CA PRO A 515 -37.10 -8.03 1.90
C PRO A 515 -37.70 -7.10 2.97
N GLN A 516 -36.99 -6.92 4.10
CA GLN A 516 -37.36 -5.99 5.17
C GLN A 516 -37.00 -4.53 4.87
N GLY A 517 -36.54 -4.21 3.65
CA GLY A 517 -36.28 -2.84 3.22
C GLY A 517 -34.90 -2.29 3.56
N PHE A 518 -34.04 -3.05 4.24
CA PHE A 518 -32.68 -2.65 4.64
C PHE A 518 -31.70 -2.66 3.48
N GLU A 519 -30.57 -1.97 3.61
CA GLU A 519 -29.45 -2.18 2.70
C GLU A 519 -28.93 -3.63 2.82
N VAL A 520 -28.69 -4.30 1.69
CA VAL A 520 -28.43 -5.74 1.66
C VAL A 520 -27.11 -6.16 2.32
N MET A 521 -26.04 -5.36 2.25
CA MET A 521 -24.79 -5.64 2.97
C MET A 521 -24.98 -5.46 4.48
N PHE A 522 -25.72 -4.44 4.92
CA PHE A 522 -26.10 -4.28 6.34
C PHE A 522 -26.88 -5.49 6.85
N ALA A 523 -27.89 -5.94 6.11
CA ALA A 523 -28.69 -7.12 6.46
C ALA A 523 -27.84 -8.40 6.53
N VAL A 524 -27.06 -8.68 5.47
CA VAL A 524 -26.29 -9.93 5.36
C VAL A 524 -25.07 -9.96 6.27
N HIS A 525 -24.30 -8.88 6.37
CA HIS A 525 -23.06 -8.91 7.15
C HIS A 525 -23.28 -8.76 8.64
N PHE A 526 -24.31 -8.02 9.07
CA PHE A 526 -24.49 -7.65 10.47
C PHE A 526 -25.82 -8.13 11.03
N LEU A 527 -26.95 -7.65 10.49
CA LEU A 527 -28.26 -7.85 11.13
C LEU A 527 -28.65 -9.32 11.24
N SER A 528 -28.44 -10.11 10.18
CA SER A 528 -28.70 -11.55 10.19
C SER A 528 -27.89 -12.30 11.26
N SER A 529 -26.65 -11.86 11.50
CA SER A 529 -25.77 -12.47 12.50
C SER A 529 -26.20 -12.09 13.91
N PHE A 530 -26.67 -10.86 14.12
CA PHE A 530 -27.28 -10.42 15.38
C PHE A 530 -28.50 -11.28 15.72
N VAL A 531 -29.45 -11.39 14.78
CA VAL A 531 -30.69 -12.17 14.96
C VAL A 531 -30.39 -13.63 15.22
N LEU A 532 -29.51 -14.25 14.41
CA LEU A 532 -29.22 -15.67 14.54
C LEU A 532 -28.50 -16.00 15.86
N VAL A 533 -27.52 -15.19 16.28
CA VAL A 533 -26.84 -15.41 17.58
C VAL A 533 -27.80 -15.21 18.74
N ARG A 534 -28.63 -14.16 18.72
CA ARG A 534 -29.64 -13.93 19.76
C ARG A 534 -30.55 -15.14 19.90
N ARG A 535 -31.00 -15.68 18.76
CA ARG A 535 -31.81 -16.89 18.73
C ARG A 535 -31.07 -18.14 19.20
N MET A 536 -29.82 -18.32 18.79
CA MET A 536 -28.99 -19.44 19.25
C MET A 536 -28.83 -19.49 20.76
N LEU A 537 -28.67 -18.32 21.38
CA LEU A 537 -28.55 -18.21 22.83
C LEU A 537 -29.89 -18.45 23.54
N ALA A 538 -30.98 -17.86 23.03
CA ALA A 538 -32.32 -18.00 23.60
C ALA A 538 -32.85 -19.45 23.53
N ASP A 539 -32.67 -20.10 22.38
CA ASP A 539 -33.15 -21.47 22.13
C ASP A 539 -32.17 -22.54 22.65
N GLY A 540 -31.08 -22.15 23.32
CA GLY A 540 -30.09 -23.08 23.86
C GLY A 540 -29.31 -23.88 22.80
N ILE A 541 -29.28 -23.41 21.55
CA ILE A 541 -28.51 -23.96 20.44
C ILE A 541 -27.01 -23.72 20.67
N LEU A 542 -26.62 -22.57 21.21
CA LEU A 542 -25.25 -22.29 21.66
C LEU A 542 -25.28 -21.98 23.15
N ARG A 543 -24.59 -22.78 23.95
CA ARG A 543 -24.68 -22.74 25.42
C ARG A 543 -23.40 -22.19 26.04
N PRO A 544 -23.41 -20.99 26.64
CA PRO A 544 -22.25 -20.46 27.35
C PRO A 544 -21.76 -21.45 28.42
N SER A 545 -20.47 -21.78 28.38
CA SER A 545 -19.89 -22.75 29.31
C SER A 545 -19.94 -22.23 30.75
N THR A 546 -20.12 -23.16 31.70
CA THR A 546 -20.13 -22.92 33.15
C THR A 546 -18.93 -23.55 33.86
N THR A 547 -18.07 -24.27 33.13
CA THR A 547 -16.92 -25.01 33.68
C THR A 547 -15.59 -24.63 33.01
N SER A 548 -14.48 -25.04 33.61
CA SER A 548 -13.15 -25.01 32.99
C SER A 548 -13.01 -26.19 32.03
N GLY A 549 -13.15 -25.93 30.73
CA GLY A 549 -13.09 -26.93 29.65
C GLY A 549 -13.25 -26.26 28.29
N GLU A 550 -13.41 -27.06 27.22
CA GLU A 550 -13.66 -26.54 25.87
C GLU A 550 -14.96 -25.72 25.83
N ARG A 551 -14.90 -24.56 25.15
CA ARG A 551 -15.95 -23.53 25.16
C ARG A 551 -16.48 -23.33 23.75
N PRO A 552 -17.78 -23.05 23.57
CA PRO A 552 -18.30 -22.74 22.26
C PRO A 552 -17.64 -21.46 21.73
N ARG A 553 -17.43 -21.41 20.41
CA ARG A 553 -16.78 -20.28 19.75
C ARG A 553 -17.63 -19.71 18.64
N ILE A 554 -17.68 -18.38 18.59
CA ILE A 554 -18.35 -17.60 17.56
C ILE A 554 -17.29 -16.81 16.81
N VAL A 555 -17.20 -17.01 15.49
CA VAL A 555 -16.21 -16.34 14.64
C VAL A 555 -16.92 -15.52 13.57
N PHE A 556 -16.62 -14.23 13.51
CA PHE A 556 -17.11 -13.32 12.48
C PHE A 556 -16.04 -13.01 11.44
N VAL A 557 -16.32 -13.31 10.16
CA VAL A 557 -15.43 -12.95 9.05
C VAL A 557 -15.69 -11.50 8.63
N SER A 558 -14.84 -10.62 9.12
CA SER A 558 -14.80 -9.19 8.82
C SER A 558 -13.82 -8.86 7.68
N SER A 559 -13.44 -7.60 7.57
CA SER A 559 -12.56 -7.04 6.54
C SER A 559 -11.73 -5.89 7.12
N GLN A 560 -10.57 -5.58 6.54
CA GLN A 560 -9.84 -4.37 6.91
C GLN A 560 -10.60 -3.08 6.60
N THR A 561 -11.59 -3.13 5.71
CA THR A 561 -12.44 -1.98 5.39
C THR A 561 -13.24 -1.46 6.59
N HIS A 562 -13.42 -2.26 7.66
CA HIS A 562 -14.06 -1.78 8.90
C HIS A 562 -13.27 -0.62 9.55
N ARG A 563 -11.94 -0.58 9.37
CA ARG A 563 -11.09 0.44 10.01
C ARG A 563 -11.24 1.81 9.39
N SER A 564 -11.57 1.87 8.11
CA SER A 564 -11.71 3.12 7.35
C SER A 564 -13.18 3.54 7.23
N ALA A 565 -14.11 2.84 7.88
CA ALA A 565 -15.50 3.23 7.85
C ALA A 565 -15.73 4.53 8.64
N PRO A 566 -16.68 5.37 8.20
CA PRO A 566 -17.15 6.47 9.03
C PRO A 566 -17.74 5.93 10.35
N PRO A 567 -17.88 6.78 11.37
CA PRO A 567 -18.66 6.44 12.57
C PRO A 567 -20.02 5.87 12.22
N ILE A 568 -20.56 5.01 13.09
CA ILE A 568 -21.91 4.46 12.90
C ILE A 568 -22.90 5.63 12.97
N ASP A 569 -23.65 5.82 11.91
CA ASP A 569 -24.77 6.77 11.86
C ASP A 569 -25.96 6.16 12.59
N PHE A 570 -26.17 6.59 13.83
CA PHE A 570 -27.29 6.13 14.64
C PHE A 570 -28.60 6.85 14.32
N ASP A 571 -28.53 8.05 13.73
CA ASP A 571 -29.71 8.84 13.39
C ASP A 571 -30.44 8.22 12.20
N HIS A 572 -29.68 7.63 11.26
CA HIS A 572 -30.19 6.89 10.11
C HIS A 572 -29.96 5.37 10.22
N PHE A 573 -29.96 4.83 11.44
CA PHE A 573 -29.64 3.42 11.68
C PHE A 573 -30.62 2.47 10.98
N GLY A 574 -30.10 1.61 10.10
CA GLY A 574 -30.91 0.69 9.30
C GLY A 574 -31.64 1.35 8.12
N ALA A 575 -31.46 2.65 7.88
CA ALA A 575 -32.02 3.28 6.69
C ALA A 575 -31.33 2.75 5.41
N TYR A 576 -32.10 2.65 4.33
CA TYR A 576 -31.54 2.33 3.03
C TYR A 576 -30.92 3.58 2.41
N THR A 577 -29.61 3.54 2.20
CA THR A 577 -28.87 4.57 1.46
C THR A 577 -28.44 4.01 0.10
N PRO A 578 -28.92 4.58 -1.02
CA PRO A 578 -28.48 4.13 -2.33
C PRO A 578 -27.00 4.47 -2.55
N TYR A 579 -26.27 3.60 -3.26
CA TYR A 579 -24.89 3.84 -3.64
C TYR A 579 -24.64 3.42 -5.09
N GLY A 580 -23.80 4.20 -5.78
CA GLY A 580 -23.25 3.85 -7.09
C GLY A 580 -21.89 3.15 -6.99
N LEU A 581 -21.23 2.98 -8.14
CA LEU A 581 -19.90 2.34 -8.25
C LEU A 581 -18.86 2.90 -7.27
N ARG A 582 -18.87 4.21 -7.02
CA ARG A 582 -17.93 4.89 -6.10
C ARG A 582 -18.26 4.69 -4.61
N GLY A 583 -19.53 4.46 -4.25
CA GLY A 583 -19.99 4.38 -2.85
C GLY A 583 -20.06 2.95 -2.27
N GLY A 584 -20.04 1.92 -3.12
CA GLY A 584 -20.23 0.53 -2.68
C GLY A 584 -19.17 0.03 -1.68
N LEU A 585 -17.92 0.48 -1.82
CA LEU A 585 -16.85 0.11 -0.88
C LEU A 585 -17.02 0.77 0.49
N ALA A 586 -17.51 2.01 0.54
CA ALA A 586 -17.80 2.72 1.78
C ALA A 586 -18.95 2.03 2.53
N ALA A 587 -20.03 1.68 1.81
CA ALA A 587 -21.14 0.91 2.38
C ALA A 587 -20.70 -0.49 2.87
N TYR A 588 -19.81 -1.16 2.12
CA TYR A 588 -19.20 -2.41 2.55
C TYR A 588 -18.37 -2.22 3.84
N GLY A 589 -17.51 -1.20 3.89
CA GLY A 589 -16.75 -0.82 5.07
C GLY A 589 -17.64 -0.55 6.28
N ALA A 590 -18.70 0.23 6.11
CA ALA A 590 -19.69 0.50 7.13
C ALA A 590 -20.31 -0.81 7.65
N SER A 591 -20.83 -1.68 6.79
CA SER A 591 -21.42 -2.97 7.21
C SER A 591 -20.43 -3.87 7.98
N LYS A 592 -19.14 -3.85 7.63
CA LYS A 592 -18.08 -4.58 8.36
C LYS A 592 -17.69 -3.91 9.68
N ASN A 593 -17.83 -2.58 9.78
CA ASN A 593 -17.69 -1.85 11.04
C ASN A 593 -18.82 -2.20 12.01
N HIS A 594 -20.07 -2.28 11.55
CA HIS A 594 -21.19 -2.79 12.36
C HIS A 594 -20.90 -4.20 12.88
N LEU A 595 -20.49 -5.12 11.99
CA LEU A 595 -20.15 -6.49 12.36
C LEU A 595 -19.02 -6.59 13.40
N THR A 596 -17.92 -5.84 13.23
CA THR A 596 -16.78 -5.90 14.16
C THR A 596 -17.07 -5.22 15.49
N THR A 597 -17.85 -4.13 15.48
CA THR A 597 -18.34 -3.50 16.71
C THR A 597 -19.27 -4.46 17.46
N TYR A 598 -20.17 -5.14 16.76
CA TYR A 598 -21.02 -6.18 17.33
C TYR A 598 -20.24 -7.35 17.91
N ALA A 599 -19.25 -7.88 17.20
CA ALA A 599 -18.42 -8.97 17.71
C ALA A 599 -17.73 -8.59 19.04
N THR A 600 -17.25 -7.35 19.13
CA THR A 600 -16.59 -6.83 20.35
C THR A 600 -17.59 -6.67 21.50
N GLU A 601 -18.75 -6.09 21.24
CA GLU A 601 -19.80 -5.92 22.26
C GLU A 601 -20.40 -7.27 22.71
N LEU A 602 -20.61 -8.20 21.77
CA LEU A 602 -21.07 -9.55 22.08
C LEU A 602 -20.08 -10.29 22.99
N SER A 603 -18.77 -10.18 22.69
CA SER A 603 -17.73 -10.71 23.57
C SER A 603 -17.83 -10.16 24.98
N ARG A 604 -18.05 -8.85 25.14
CA ARG A 604 -18.19 -8.19 26.45
C ARG A 604 -19.44 -8.67 27.20
N ARG A 605 -20.57 -8.81 26.51
CA ARG A 605 -21.86 -9.22 27.10
C ARG A 605 -21.89 -10.69 27.52
N LEU A 606 -21.28 -11.58 26.73
CA LEU A 606 -21.25 -13.02 27.05
C LEU A 606 -20.23 -13.37 28.14
N ASN A 607 -19.24 -12.49 28.38
CA ASN A 607 -18.14 -12.71 29.29
C ASN A 607 -18.00 -11.54 30.31
N PRO A 608 -18.98 -11.31 31.20
CA PRO A 608 -18.97 -10.18 32.13
C PRO A 608 -17.95 -10.34 33.28
N GLY A 609 -17.42 -11.55 33.49
CA GLY A 609 -16.43 -11.86 34.52
C GLY A 609 -15.09 -12.32 33.93
N PRO A 610 -14.13 -12.69 34.78
CA PRO A 610 -12.78 -13.10 34.34
C PRO A 610 -12.77 -14.44 33.59
N VAL A 611 -13.82 -15.24 33.74
CA VAL A 611 -13.98 -16.53 33.06
C VAL A 611 -14.71 -16.32 31.73
N VAL A 612 -14.02 -16.58 30.62
CA VAL A 612 -14.64 -16.62 29.29
C VAL A 612 -15.67 -17.75 29.24
N ARG A 613 -16.95 -17.49 28.97
CA ARG A 613 -17.99 -18.51 28.80
C ARG A 613 -18.19 -18.89 27.33
N VAL A 614 -17.94 -17.95 26.43
CA VAL A 614 -18.00 -18.12 24.97
C VAL A 614 -16.84 -17.35 24.34
N GLY A 615 -16.04 -18.01 23.50
CA GLY A 615 -15.00 -17.35 22.73
C GLY A 615 -15.61 -16.60 21.55
N VAL A 616 -15.66 -15.28 21.59
CA VAL A 616 -16.18 -14.46 20.49
C VAL A 616 -15.03 -13.76 19.80
N HIS A 617 -14.84 -14.07 18.52
CA HIS A 617 -13.68 -13.63 17.75
C HIS A 617 -14.10 -13.01 16.42
N ALA A 618 -13.23 -12.18 15.88
CA ALA A 618 -13.38 -11.64 14.53
C ALA A 618 -12.06 -11.74 13.77
N LEU A 619 -12.11 -11.79 12.45
CA LEU A 619 -10.89 -11.68 11.65
C LEU A 619 -11.10 -10.99 10.33
N CYS A 620 -9.99 -10.55 9.73
CA CYS A 620 -9.91 -10.34 8.30
C CYS A 620 -9.00 -11.42 7.70
N PRO A 621 -9.50 -12.27 6.79
CA PRO A 621 -8.74 -13.38 6.20
C PRO A 621 -7.68 -12.91 5.17
N GLY A 622 -7.55 -11.60 4.96
CA GLY A 622 -6.72 -11.01 3.92
C GLY A 622 -7.40 -11.02 2.55
N PRO A 623 -6.67 -10.68 1.49
CA PRO A 623 -7.18 -10.70 0.13
C PRO A 623 -7.31 -12.16 -0.33
N VAL A 624 -8.55 -12.66 -0.39
CA VAL A 624 -8.88 -14.03 -0.82
C VAL A 624 -9.43 -14.01 -2.25
N ALA A 625 -9.06 -14.99 -3.07
CA ALA A 625 -9.62 -15.19 -4.40
C ALA A 625 -11.10 -15.63 -4.28
N THR A 626 -12.00 -14.69 -4.01
CA THR A 626 -13.44 -14.94 -3.98
C THR A 626 -14.07 -14.74 -5.35
N ASN A 627 -15.33 -15.16 -5.50
CA ASN A 627 -16.12 -15.17 -6.75
C ASN A 627 -16.38 -13.79 -7.40
N ILE A 628 -15.56 -12.77 -7.13
CA ILE A 628 -15.56 -11.45 -7.79
C ILE A 628 -15.49 -11.57 -9.33
N ALA A 629 -14.91 -12.67 -9.85
CA ALA A 629 -14.88 -12.96 -11.28
C ALA A 629 -16.26 -13.24 -11.92
N ARG A 630 -17.34 -13.50 -11.15
CA ARG A 630 -18.68 -13.76 -11.72
C ARG A 630 -19.34 -12.53 -12.36
N SER A 631 -18.92 -11.32 -11.98
CA SER A 631 -19.41 -10.07 -12.57
C SER A 631 -18.58 -9.58 -13.76
N ALA A 632 -17.55 -10.34 -14.18
CA ALA A 632 -16.77 -10.03 -15.37
C ALA A 632 -17.46 -10.56 -16.64
N PRO A 633 -17.35 -9.86 -17.79
CA PRO A 633 -17.81 -10.37 -19.08
C PRO A 633 -17.25 -11.77 -19.36
N ALA A 634 -18.05 -12.67 -19.94
CA ALA A 634 -17.73 -14.10 -20.10
C ALA A 634 -16.38 -14.34 -20.81
N TRP A 635 -15.97 -13.45 -21.72
CA TRP A 635 -14.71 -13.52 -22.45
C TRP A 635 -13.46 -13.19 -21.59
N ALA A 636 -13.61 -12.43 -20.51
CA ALA A 636 -12.50 -11.99 -19.64
C ALA A 636 -12.34 -12.88 -18.39
N ALA A 637 -13.35 -13.68 -18.05
CA ALA A 637 -13.40 -14.48 -16.82
C ALA A 637 -12.25 -15.50 -16.65
N PRO A 638 -11.74 -16.21 -17.69
CA PRO A 638 -10.66 -17.19 -17.52
C PRO A 638 -9.31 -16.55 -17.20
N ALA A 639 -8.95 -15.47 -17.91
CA ALA A 639 -7.70 -14.74 -17.70
C ALA A 639 -7.70 -14.03 -16.34
N LEU A 640 -8.84 -13.43 -15.96
CA LEU A 640 -9.01 -12.79 -14.66
C LEU A 640 -8.97 -13.81 -13.52
N ARG A 641 -9.58 -15.00 -13.67
CA ARG A 641 -9.51 -16.09 -12.68
C ARG A 641 -8.08 -16.57 -12.46
N GLY A 642 -7.31 -16.79 -13.53
CA GLY A 642 -5.89 -17.19 -13.43
C GLY A 642 -4.99 -16.10 -12.84
N LEU A 643 -5.28 -14.83 -13.11
CA LEU A 643 -4.60 -13.68 -12.49
C LEU A 643 -4.96 -13.55 -11.00
N MET A 644 -6.24 -13.70 -10.65
CA MET A 644 -6.70 -13.61 -9.25
C MET A 644 -6.15 -14.76 -8.39
N GLN A 645 -6.05 -15.98 -8.92
CA GLN A 645 -5.42 -17.11 -8.21
C GLN A 645 -3.91 -16.92 -7.95
N ARG A 646 -3.22 -16.04 -8.69
CA ARG A 646 -1.80 -15.73 -8.50
C ARG A 646 -1.53 -14.53 -7.59
N VAL A 647 -2.52 -13.65 -7.40
CA VAL A 647 -2.40 -12.43 -6.59
C VAL A 647 -3.03 -12.59 -5.20
N PHE A 648 -4.13 -13.31 -5.10
CA PHE A 648 -4.88 -13.50 -3.87
C PHE A 648 -4.52 -14.84 -3.22
N ARG A 649 -4.66 -14.93 -1.89
CA ARG A 649 -4.46 -16.21 -1.19
C ARG A 649 -5.50 -17.21 -1.67
N SER A 650 -5.09 -18.47 -1.73
CA SER A 650 -6.04 -19.55 -1.95
C SER A 650 -7.05 -19.58 -0.79
N PRO A 651 -8.31 -19.95 -1.04
CA PRO A 651 -9.30 -20.13 0.02
C PRO A 651 -8.81 -21.03 1.16
N GLU A 652 -8.01 -22.04 0.87
CA GLU A 652 -7.42 -22.98 1.83
C GLU A 652 -6.42 -22.29 2.76
N GLU A 653 -5.52 -21.45 2.23
CA GLU A 653 -4.58 -20.68 3.05
C GLU A 653 -5.27 -19.65 3.93
N ALA A 654 -6.36 -19.05 3.45
CA ALA A 654 -7.15 -18.10 4.20
C ALA A 654 -8.01 -18.78 5.29
N ALA A 655 -8.49 -20.01 5.04
CA ALA A 655 -9.27 -20.79 5.98
C ALA A 655 -8.52 -21.10 7.28
N LYS A 656 -7.19 -21.27 7.22
CA LYS A 656 -6.34 -21.55 8.40
C LYS A 656 -6.55 -20.58 9.56
N ALA A 657 -6.70 -19.30 9.26
CA ALA A 657 -6.95 -18.28 10.29
C ALA A 657 -8.35 -18.37 10.90
N VAL A 658 -9.35 -18.68 10.07
CA VAL A 658 -10.73 -18.89 10.52
C VAL A 658 -10.82 -20.11 11.42
N VAL A 659 -10.23 -21.22 10.99
CA VAL A 659 -10.24 -22.49 11.73
C VAL A 659 -9.46 -22.39 13.03
N LEU A 660 -8.32 -21.69 13.05
CA LEU A 660 -7.57 -21.40 14.28
C LEU A 660 -8.44 -20.67 15.32
N LEU A 661 -9.18 -19.63 14.92
CA LEU A 661 -10.10 -18.94 15.84
C LEU A 661 -11.29 -19.82 16.26
N ALA A 662 -11.82 -20.60 15.32
CA ALA A 662 -12.98 -21.44 15.55
C ALA A 662 -12.69 -22.62 16.47
N ALA A 663 -11.48 -23.18 16.45
CA ALA A 663 -11.24 -24.49 17.05
C ALA A 663 -9.82 -24.74 17.60
N GLY A 664 -8.85 -23.85 17.38
CA GLY A 664 -7.47 -24.10 17.81
C GLY A 664 -7.30 -24.04 19.33
N ARG A 665 -6.43 -24.90 19.88
CA ARG A 665 -6.12 -24.90 21.32
C ARG A 665 -5.54 -23.58 21.82
N ALA A 666 -4.80 -22.87 20.97
CA ALA A 666 -4.24 -21.54 21.27
C ALA A 666 -5.30 -20.46 21.59
N MET A 667 -6.59 -20.74 21.35
CA MET A 667 -7.71 -19.85 21.65
C MET A 667 -8.53 -20.30 22.86
N GLU A 668 -8.17 -21.40 23.51
CA GLU A 668 -8.83 -21.83 24.75
C GLU A 668 -8.71 -20.76 25.83
N GLY A 669 -9.84 -20.47 26.50
CA GLY A 669 -9.90 -19.43 27.53
C GLY A 669 -9.82 -17.99 27.01
N ARG A 670 -9.80 -17.76 25.68
CA ARG A 670 -9.66 -16.44 25.08
C ARG A 670 -10.96 -15.98 24.42
N THR A 671 -11.17 -14.67 24.39
CA THR A 671 -12.27 -14.00 23.67
C THR A 671 -11.78 -12.63 23.18
N GLY A 672 -12.50 -12.00 22.25
CA GLY A 672 -12.17 -10.69 21.72
C GLY A 672 -10.93 -10.66 20.82
N VAL A 673 -10.33 -11.82 20.53
CA VAL A 673 -9.19 -11.92 19.61
C VAL A 673 -9.61 -11.47 18.21
N TYR A 674 -8.86 -10.52 17.65
CA TYR A 674 -8.98 -10.11 16.27
C TYR A 674 -7.74 -10.55 15.49
N LEU A 675 -7.93 -11.30 14.40
CA LEU A 675 -6.83 -11.65 13.51
C LEU A 675 -6.86 -10.86 12.20
N HIS A 676 -5.69 -10.47 11.71
CA HIS A 676 -5.48 -10.20 10.30
C HIS A 676 -4.65 -11.35 9.73
N MET A 677 -5.27 -12.16 8.88
CA MET A 677 -4.71 -13.47 8.49
C MET A 677 -4.37 -14.27 9.75
N LEU A 678 -3.17 -14.82 9.90
CA LEU A 678 -2.75 -15.55 11.11
C LEU A 678 -2.09 -14.65 12.17
N ARG A 679 -2.19 -13.33 12.02
CA ARG A 679 -1.54 -12.39 12.92
C ARG A 679 -2.56 -11.77 13.87
N GLU A 680 -2.26 -11.82 15.16
CA GLU A 680 -3.07 -11.15 16.15
C GLU A 680 -2.85 -9.64 16.11
N THR A 681 -3.96 -8.90 16.10
CA THR A 681 -3.96 -7.43 16.08
C THR A 681 -5.22 -6.93 16.77
N GLN A 682 -5.34 -5.64 16.96
CA GLN A 682 -6.54 -5.03 17.53
C GLN A 682 -7.49 -4.59 16.43
N ALA A 683 -8.80 -4.77 16.60
CA ALA A 683 -9.81 -4.09 15.76
C ALA A 683 -9.66 -2.55 15.84
N SER A 684 -10.34 -1.81 14.97
CA SER A 684 -10.34 -0.33 15.03
C SER A 684 -10.73 0.16 16.42
N GLU A 685 -10.17 1.30 16.85
CA GLU A 685 -10.50 1.90 18.15
C GLU A 685 -12.01 2.12 18.28
N ARG A 686 -12.66 2.62 17.23
CA ARG A 686 -14.11 2.81 17.16
C ARG A 686 -14.90 1.51 17.37
N ALA A 687 -14.45 0.40 16.78
CA ALA A 687 -15.14 -0.88 16.96
C ALA A 687 -14.89 -1.51 18.34
N ARG A 688 -13.85 -1.05 19.06
CA ARG A 688 -13.52 -1.47 20.42
C ARG A 688 -14.09 -0.54 21.49
N ASP A 689 -14.65 0.58 21.10
CA ASP A 689 -15.27 1.55 22.00
C ASP A 689 -16.53 0.93 22.65
N PRO A 690 -16.55 0.75 23.99
CA PRO A 690 -17.70 0.20 24.68
C PRO A 690 -18.98 1.02 24.53
N ASP A 691 -18.89 2.35 24.37
CA ASP A 691 -20.06 3.21 24.18
C ASP A 691 -20.70 2.97 22.80
N GLN A 692 -19.87 2.87 21.76
CA GLN A 692 -20.32 2.49 20.42
C GLN A 692 -20.98 1.11 20.43
N GLY A 693 -20.37 0.14 21.12
CA GLY A 693 -20.93 -1.20 21.28
C GLY A 693 -22.32 -1.19 21.93
N ARG A 694 -22.48 -0.47 23.05
CA ARG A 694 -23.76 -0.34 23.74
C ARG A 694 -24.83 0.33 22.87
N ARG A 695 -24.46 1.42 22.18
CA ARG A 695 -25.37 2.14 21.27
C ARG A 695 -25.81 1.28 20.09
N LEU A 696 -24.87 0.56 19.47
CA LEU A 696 -25.16 -0.39 18.39
C LEU A 696 -26.14 -1.47 18.83
N TRP A 697 -25.94 -2.04 20.02
CA TRP A 697 -26.83 -3.04 20.56
C TRP A 697 -28.25 -2.50 20.73
N ALA A 698 -28.40 -1.38 21.44
CA ALA A 698 -29.70 -0.76 21.71
C ALA A 698 -30.43 -0.33 20.42
N ALA A 699 -29.71 0.28 19.48
CA ALA A 699 -30.25 0.68 18.18
C ALA A 699 -30.73 -0.54 17.37
N THR A 700 -30.04 -1.67 17.47
CA THR A 700 -30.41 -2.91 16.77
C THR A 700 -31.65 -3.56 17.38
N GLU A 701 -31.77 -3.57 18.72
CA GLU A 701 -32.98 -4.06 19.39
C GLU A 701 -34.21 -3.21 19.02
N ALA A 702 -34.08 -1.88 19.10
CA ALA A 702 -35.14 -0.95 18.69
C ALA A 702 -35.53 -1.11 17.21
N LEU A 703 -34.55 -1.34 16.33
CA LEU A 703 -34.79 -1.59 14.91
C LEU A 703 -35.61 -2.87 14.70
N LEU A 704 -35.26 -3.96 15.38
CA LEU A 704 -35.96 -5.24 15.25
C LEU A 704 -37.38 -5.20 15.84
N GLU A 705 -37.59 -4.49 16.96
CA GLU A 705 -38.93 -4.28 17.52
C GLU A 705 -39.83 -3.48 16.56
N ARG A 706 -39.28 -2.46 15.90
CA ARG A 706 -40.02 -1.71 14.86
C ARG A 706 -40.40 -2.60 13.68
N CYS A 707 -39.53 -3.50 13.24
CA CYS A 707 -39.87 -4.46 12.20
C CYS A 707 -40.97 -5.41 12.63
N ALA A 708 -40.89 -5.96 13.84
CA ALA A 708 -41.93 -6.86 14.37
C ALA A 708 -43.30 -6.17 14.42
N ARG A 709 -43.36 -4.89 14.84
CA ARG A 709 -44.60 -4.08 14.85
C ARG A 709 -45.14 -3.72 13.47
N ALA A 710 -44.30 -3.71 12.44
CA ALA A 710 -44.74 -3.42 11.07
C ALA A 710 -45.24 -4.67 10.32
N GLU A 711 -44.93 -5.87 10.85
CA GLU A 711 -45.37 -7.17 10.32
C GLU A 711 -46.60 -7.73 11.05
N SER A 712 -46.91 -7.24 12.26
CA SER A 712 -48.14 -7.47 13.04
C SER A 712 -49.24 -6.51 12.64
#